data_AF-A0A1H4B5I1-F1
#
_entry.id   AF-A0A1H4B5I1-F1
#
_cell.length_a   1.000
_cell.length_b   1.000
_cell.length_c   1.000
_cell.angle_alpha   90.00
_cell.angle_beta   90.00
_cell.angle_gamma   90.00
#
_symmetry.space_group_name_H-M   'P 1'
#
loop_
_entity.id
_entity.type
_entity.pdbx_description
1 polymer ?
#
loop_
_entity_poly.entity_id
_entity_poly.type
_entity_poly.pdbx_seq_one_letter_code
_entity_poly.pdbx_strand_id
1 'polypeptide(L)'
;MTFPDDFFEDEVREGFFITSMMKRCWAAQLQILEDVDTLCAKYNIKYFGDCGTLLGAIRHGGYIPWDDDLDICMLREDYELFLKHAGELPGNYSILNWWEDEDWIDAFTRVVNTTCVRFDEDFLSYYHGFPYSVGIDIFVLDYMYEDTVKENERQARAKMYMNVANSITDDVSSCASVKSLIKSIETACNVKFDRSRSIRKQLYRLVDKAMTEVDRADASKVCLTAVWLEHHSCFWEKKYCDRVMRVPYECTTLQVPVCYDAILKAHYGDYMKVNRSGGLHEYPYYKKQEVVLTEEYGWKSWDYQWDIDELTLASRIREEKNLRKKLITEKIHKFEALISSAPDIYGDIRPEIDKLKLEIEKPNSRTEVVFLTLGPEYWKNFSHFWDMENSKPDTDVYVIPISYFDTALNGDATRSHYVTEGYEIPVTTYEEYNIGQRQPKRIYIQCPYDDMNPGMTVHPLFYSSELLKYTDELIYVPMYDMEDFEPTDQKSAFGLNFIAKMPVLLHADTIYVPTERLKEEYVRALVEFSNGDTDESFWNEKIHVEDYRHDASDKNDHSKTKKTILYYTDVAPIALNGTKSLDKIRSSLSLLKESSGRLNVIWCVSENMKSVLNSKDCPDGKKLYEDYLCICREFNDEGWGTFTEHISADQLEDIDAYAGNPSPYAHILSYHKKPVMILKEYD
;
A
#
# COMPACT_ATOMS: atom_id res chain seq x y z
N MET A 1 5.90 -0.92 18.92
CA MET A 1 6.07 -0.23 17.62
C MET A 1 5.59 1.22 17.66
N THR A 2 6.02 2.10 16.74
CA THR A 2 5.47 3.46 16.55
C THR A 2 5.34 3.73 15.06
N PHE A 3 4.15 4.14 14.62
CA PHE A 3 3.87 4.46 13.21
C PHE A 3 4.08 5.96 12.95
N PRO A 4 4.55 6.34 11.75
CA PRO A 4 4.43 7.72 11.26
C PRO A 4 2.99 8.22 11.29
N ASP A 5 2.81 9.54 11.44
CA ASP A 5 1.48 10.17 11.53
C ASP A 5 0.62 9.91 10.28
N ASP A 6 1.25 9.87 9.12
CA ASP A 6 0.64 9.67 7.79
C ASP A 6 0.49 8.18 7.40
N PHE A 7 0.94 7.24 8.24
CA PHE A 7 0.95 5.82 7.88
C PHE A 7 -0.45 5.26 7.59
N PHE A 8 -1.49 5.78 8.22
CA PHE A 8 -2.86 5.26 8.06
C PHE A 8 -3.67 5.94 6.95
N GLU A 9 -3.08 6.94 6.29
CA GLU A 9 -3.70 7.61 5.15
C GLU A 9 -3.64 6.75 3.89
N ASP A 10 -4.47 7.04 2.89
CA ASP A 10 -4.32 6.40 1.59
C ASP A 10 -3.01 6.89 0.94
N GLU A 11 -2.37 5.99 0.18
CA GLU A 11 -1.04 6.24 -0.39
C GLU A 11 -1.04 5.82 -1.86
N VAL A 12 -0.47 6.63 -2.74
CA VAL A 12 -0.09 6.17 -4.08
C VAL A 12 1.40 5.82 -4.06
N ARG A 13 1.70 4.53 -4.12
CA ARG A 13 3.07 4.01 -4.17
C ARG A 13 3.30 3.39 -5.54
N GLU A 14 4.19 4.00 -6.33
CA GLU A 14 4.48 3.57 -7.70
C GLU A 14 3.24 3.53 -8.61
N GLY A 15 2.32 4.49 -8.49
CA GLY A 15 1.08 4.47 -9.28
C GLY A 15 0.10 3.36 -8.87
N PHE A 16 0.34 2.66 -7.76
CA PHE A 16 -0.61 1.75 -7.13
C PHE A 16 -1.29 2.47 -5.96
N PHE A 17 -2.63 2.49 -5.94
CA PHE A 17 -3.42 3.11 -4.89
C PHE A 17 -3.63 2.13 -3.72
N ILE A 18 -3.05 2.45 -2.57
CA ILE A 18 -3.15 1.68 -1.32
C ILE A 18 -4.18 2.37 -0.43
N THR A 19 -5.24 1.64 -0.08
CA THR A 19 -6.30 2.19 0.78
C THR A 19 -5.87 2.23 2.24
N SER A 20 -6.48 3.12 3.02
CA SER A 20 -6.31 3.24 4.47
C SER A 20 -6.63 1.93 5.17
N MET A 21 -7.61 1.16 4.66
CA MET A 21 -7.91 -0.18 5.19
C MET A 21 -6.78 -1.18 4.95
N MET A 22 -6.11 -1.10 3.80
CA MET A 22 -4.91 -1.91 3.53
C MET A 22 -3.76 -1.51 4.45
N LYS A 23 -3.56 -0.21 4.70
CA LYS A 23 -2.55 0.27 5.67
C LYS A 23 -2.83 -0.25 7.09
N ARG A 24 -4.11 -0.29 7.51
CA ARG A 24 -4.52 -0.94 8.77
C ARG A 24 -4.26 -2.45 8.78
N CYS A 25 -4.48 -3.13 7.66
CA CYS A 25 -4.14 -4.55 7.49
C CYS A 25 -2.64 -4.79 7.73
N TRP A 26 -1.78 -4.00 7.06
CA TRP A 26 -0.33 -4.06 7.25
C TRP A 26 0.08 -3.74 8.68
N ALA A 27 -0.47 -2.69 9.30
CA ALA A 27 -0.19 -2.37 10.70
C ALA A 27 -0.54 -3.54 11.65
N ALA A 28 -1.67 -4.20 11.42
CA ALA A 28 -2.08 -5.35 12.21
C ALA A 28 -1.13 -6.55 11.99
N GLN A 29 -0.69 -6.83 10.76
CA GLN A 29 0.34 -7.86 10.49
C GLN A 29 1.67 -7.54 11.16
N LEU A 30 2.12 -6.28 11.12
CA LEU A 30 3.33 -5.83 11.79
C LEU A 30 3.24 -5.98 13.30
N GLN A 31 2.06 -5.76 13.89
CA GLN A 31 1.82 -6.04 15.32
C GLN A 31 2.00 -7.52 15.64
N ILE A 32 1.45 -8.43 14.81
CA ILE A 32 1.62 -9.88 14.95
C ILE A 32 3.10 -10.27 14.80
N LEU A 33 3.79 -9.68 13.83
CA LEU A 33 5.22 -9.90 13.62
C LEU A 33 6.04 -9.45 14.85
N GLU A 34 5.71 -8.33 15.49
CA GLU A 34 6.40 -7.88 16.72
C GLU A 34 6.25 -8.88 17.86
N ASP A 35 5.06 -9.45 18.04
CA ASP A 35 4.79 -10.46 19.07
C ASP A 35 5.49 -11.80 18.77
N VAL A 36 5.47 -12.23 17.50
CA VAL A 36 6.20 -13.42 17.03
C VAL A 36 7.71 -13.24 17.14
N ASP A 37 8.25 -12.09 16.73
CA ASP A 37 9.68 -11.75 16.85
C ASP A 37 10.11 -11.73 18.32
N THR A 38 9.29 -11.18 19.22
CA THR A 38 9.54 -11.18 20.67
C THR A 38 9.61 -12.60 21.23
N LEU A 39 8.69 -13.48 20.84
CA LEU A 39 8.71 -14.89 21.24
C LEU A 39 9.96 -15.61 20.67
N CYS A 40 10.26 -15.38 19.39
CA CYS A 40 11.42 -15.96 18.73
C CYS A 40 12.72 -15.52 19.41
N ALA A 41 12.86 -14.24 19.74
CA ALA A 41 14.01 -13.70 20.45
C ALA A 41 14.19 -14.33 21.84
N LYS A 42 13.09 -14.52 22.60
CA LYS A 42 13.09 -15.17 23.92
C LYS A 42 13.66 -16.60 23.89
N TYR A 43 13.34 -17.35 22.84
CA TYR A 43 13.74 -18.76 22.68
C TYR A 43 14.92 -18.97 21.72
N ASN A 44 15.52 -17.88 21.21
CA ASN A 44 16.59 -17.91 20.19
C ASN A 44 16.18 -18.77 18.97
N ILE A 45 14.94 -18.61 18.52
CA ILE A 45 14.39 -19.19 17.29
C ILE A 45 14.78 -18.28 16.14
N LYS A 46 15.34 -18.86 15.07
CA LYS A 46 15.63 -18.12 13.83
C LYS A 46 14.44 -18.22 12.88
N TYR A 47 13.93 -17.06 12.45
CA TYR A 47 13.04 -16.95 11.30
C TYR A 47 13.65 -16.03 10.24
N PHE A 48 13.06 -16.06 9.06
CA PHE A 48 13.45 -15.26 7.90
C PHE A 48 12.20 -14.69 7.25
N GLY A 49 12.22 -13.44 6.80
CA GLY A 49 11.29 -12.99 5.78
C GLY A 49 11.42 -13.88 4.55
N ASP A 50 10.29 -14.22 3.93
CA ASP A 50 10.24 -15.07 2.74
C ASP A 50 9.33 -14.47 1.66
N CYS A 51 9.30 -15.09 0.48
CA CYS A 51 8.35 -14.77 -0.60
C CYS A 51 8.23 -13.25 -0.89
N GLY A 52 7.00 -12.72 -0.96
CA GLY A 52 6.73 -11.30 -1.24
C GLY A 52 7.30 -10.38 -0.15
N THR A 53 7.32 -10.84 1.10
CA THR A 53 7.86 -10.09 2.24
C THR A 53 9.38 -9.90 2.14
N LEU A 54 10.15 -10.93 1.80
CA LEU A 54 11.61 -10.80 1.59
C LEU A 54 11.91 -9.90 0.39
N LEU A 55 11.15 -10.06 -0.69
CA LEU A 55 11.31 -9.24 -1.89
C LEU A 55 11.02 -7.77 -1.59
N GLY A 56 9.92 -7.49 -0.88
CA GLY A 56 9.55 -6.14 -0.43
C GLY A 56 10.59 -5.53 0.50
N ALA A 57 11.11 -6.28 1.47
CA ALA A 57 12.13 -5.78 2.39
C ALA A 57 13.38 -5.27 1.68
N ILE A 58 13.85 -5.98 0.64
CA ILE A 58 15.07 -5.63 -0.10
C ILE A 58 14.82 -4.60 -1.20
N ARG A 59 13.70 -4.71 -1.92
CA ARG A 59 13.41 -3.89 -3.10
C ARG A 59 12.60 -2.64 -2.77
N HIS A 60 11.66 -2.72 -1.84
CA HIS A 60 10.74 -1.64 -1.49
C HIS A 60 11.04 -1.01 -0.12
N GLY A 61 11.82 -1.69 0.74
CA GLY A 61 12.07 -1.26 2.12
C GLY A 61 10.88 -1.51 3.06
N GLY A 62 9.95 -2.37 2.65
CA GLY A 62 8.65 -2.58 3.30
C GLY A 62 7.76 -3.49 2.47
N TYR A 63 6.45 -3.29 2.53
CA TYR A 63 5.50 -3.98 1.68
C TYR A 63 5.67 -3.59 0.22
N ILE A 64 5.49 -4.58 -0.66
CA ILE A 64 5.22 -4.33 -2.08
C ILE A 64 3.80 -3.73 -2.16
N PRO A 65 3.56 -2.65 -2.94
CA PRO A 65 2.27 -1.93 -2.91
C PRO A 65 1.03 -2.82 -3.10
N TRP A 66 1.15 -3.84 -3.95
CA TRP A 66 0.08 -4.77 -4.30
C TRP A 66 0.15 -6.10 -3.54
N ASP A 67 0.81 -6.13 -2.39
CA ASP A 67 0.94 -7.32 -1.54
C ASP A 67 0.19 -7.11 -0.22
N ASP A 68 -0.62 -8.08 0.15
CA ASP A 68 -1.47 -8.09 1.35
C ASP A 68 -1.07 -9.18 2.34
N ASP A 69 -0.03 -9.96 2.05
CA ASP A 69 0.51 -11.01 2.92
C ASP A 69 1.74 -10.56 3.71
N LEU A 70 2.01 -11.28 4.80
CA LEU A 70 3.28 -11.24 5.51
C LEU A 70 3.77 -12.68 5.71
N ASP A 71 4.82 -13.03 4.97
CA ASP A 71 5.41 -14.35 4.90
C ASP A 71 6.75 -14.40 5.63
N ILE A 72 6.85 -15.32 6.58
CA ILE A 72 8.12 -15.73 7.17
C ILE A 72 8.33 -17.23 6.98
N CYS A 73 9.58 -17.67 7.05
CA CYS A 73 9.92 -19.08 7.09
C CYS A 73 10.90 -19.40 8.22
N MET A 74 10.92 -20.67 8.62
CA MET A 74 11.78 -21.21 9.67
C MET A 74 12.37 -22.54 9.21
N LEU A 75 13.59 -22.84 9.65
CA LEU A 75 14.12 -24.20 9.56
C LEU A 75 13.27 -25.13 10.42
N ARG A 76 13.15 -26.41 10.03
CA ARG A 76 12.33 -27.41 10.73
C ARG A 76 12.49 -27.38 12.25
N GLU A 77 13.72 -27.35 12.76
CA GLU A 77 13.96 -27.34 14.21
C GLU A 77 13.49 -26.05 14.91
N ASP A 78 13.62 -24.91 14.24
CA ASP A 78 13.18 -23.59 14.72
C ASP A 78 11.65 -23.52 14.70
N TYR A 79 11.02 -24.05 13.65
CA TYR A 79 9.57 -24.17 13.51
C TYR A 79 8.95 -25.05 14.62
N GLU A 80 9.52 -26.22 14.88
CA GLU A 80 9.06 -27.11 15.95
C GLU A 80 9.23 -26.46 17.34
N LEU A 81 10.33 -25.74 17.54
CA LEU A 81 10.58 -25.01 18.78
C LEU A 81 9.60 -23.84 18.95
N PHE A 82 9.25 -23.14 17.85
CA PHE A 82 8.22 -22.11 17.84
C PHE A 82 6.86 -22.68 18.25
N LEU A 83 6.39 -23.75 17.61
CA LEU A 83 5.10 -24.36 17.93
C LEU A 83 5.00 -24.80 19.39
N LYS A 84 6.12 -25.31 19.96
CA LYS A 84 6.18 -25.69 21.38
C LYS A 84 5.93 -24.51 22.33
N HIS A 85 6.29 -23.30 21.93
CA HIS A 85 6.19 -22.08 22.73
C HIS A 85 5.10 -21.11 22.25
N ALA A 86 4.40 -21.42 21.15
CA ALA A 86 3.38 -20.56 20.55
C ALA A 86 2.20 -20.26 21.51
N GLY A 87 1.95 -21.12 22.50
CA GLY A 87 0.95 -20.85 23.55
C GLY A 87 1.31 -19.72 24.52
N GLU A 88 2.52 -19.16 24.43
CA GLU A 88 2.95 -17.98 25.18
C GLU A 88 2.74 -16.66 24.44
N LEU A 89 2.29 -16.73 23.18
CA LEU A 89 1.81 -15.56 22.46
C LEU A 89 0.64 -14.91 23.23
N PRO A 90 0.40 -13.60 23.04
CA PRO A 90 -0.79 -12.92 23.55
C PRO A 90 -2.07 -13.75 23.33
N GLY A 91 -2.91 -13.85 24.37
CA GLY A 91 -3.97 -14.88 24.48
C GLY A 91 -5.10 -14.79 23.46
N ASN A 92 -5.06 -13.83 22.54
CA ASN A 92 -5.97 -13.66 21.41
C ASN A 92 -5.50 -14.39 20.14
N TYR A 93 -4.26 -14.87 20.08
CA TYR A 93 -3.76 -15.53 18.88
C TYR A 93 -4.29 -16.97 18.72
N SER A 94 -4.68 -17.29 17.48
CA SER A 94 -4.95 -18.67 17.05
C SER A 94 -3.87 -19.14 16.09
N ILE A 95 -3.43 -20.39 16.26
CA ILE A 95 -2.41 -21.02 15.42
C ILE A 95 -3.12 -21.97 14.47
N LEU A 96 -3.21 -21.58 13.20
CA LEU A 96 -3.87 -22.35 12.16
C LEU A 96 -2.86 -23.25 11.45
N ASN A 97 -3.09 -24.56 11.47
CA ASN A 97 -2.26 -25.53 10.76
C ASN A 97 -3.02 -26.85 10.52
N TRP A 98 -2.50 -27.69 9.62
CA TRP A 98 -3.11 -28.99 9.28
C TRP A 98 -3.05 -30.06 10.40
N TRP A 99 -2.47 -29.74 11.58
CA TRP A 99 -2.45 -30.63 12.75
C TRP A 99 -3.66 -30.42 13.64
N GLU A 100 -3.93 -29.15 13.95
CA GLU A 100 -4.91 -28.72 14.93
C GLU A 100 -6.26 -28.42 14.27
N ASP A 101 -6.26 -27.87 13.06
CA ASP A 101 -7.47 -27.38 12.38
C ASP A 101 -7.95 -28.36 11.32
N GLU A 102 -9.27 -28.60 11.27
CA GLU A 102 -9.86 -29.53 10.29
C GLU A 102 -10.01 -28.91 8.89
N ASP A 103 -10.19 -27.59 8.84
CA ASP A 103 -10.42 -26.84 7.61
C ASP A 103 -9.13 -26.30 6.99
N TRP A 104 -8.01 -26.33 7.73
CA TRP A 104 -6.72 -25.89 7.22
C TRP A 104 -6.06 -26.96 6.36
N ILE A 105 -5.79 -26.62 5.11
CA ILE A 105 -5.33 -27.60 4.09
C ILE A 105 -3.90 -27.34 3.63
N ASP A 106 -3.38 -26.16 3.97
CA ASP A 106 -2.12 -25.67 3.45
C ASP A 106 -0.93 -26.16 4.28
N ALA A 107 0.17 -26.45 3.60
CA ALA A 107 1.39 -27.02 4.19
C ALA A 107 2.29 -25.94 4.86
N PHE A 108 1.67 -25.01 5.57
CA PHE A 108 2.30 -23.96 6.38
C PHE A 108 1.43 -23.66 7.61
N THR A 109 1.95 -22.87 8.55
CA THR A 109 1.20 -22.41 9.73
C THR A 109 0.88 -20.95 9.61
N ARG A 110 -0.33 -20.53 9.98
CA ARG A 110 -0.69 -19.11 10.08
C ARG A 110 -0.97 -18.74 11.53
N VAL A 111 -0.37 -17.64 12.00
CA VAL A 111 -0.72 -17.04 13.29
C VAL A 111 -1.72 -15.94 13.03
N VAL A 112 -2.97 -16.09 13.50
CA VAL A 112 -4.05 -15.11 13.27
C VAL A 112 -4.47 -14.43 14.56
N ASN A 113 -4.76 -13.13 14.47
CA ASN A 113 -5.24 -12.32 15.60
C ASN A 113 -6.65 -12.68 16.10
N THR A 114 -7.47 -13.27 15.24
CA THR A 114 -8.85 -13.69 15.52
C THR A 114 -9.32 -14.67 14.43
N THR A 115 -10.35 -15.47 14.71
CA THR A 115 -11.01 -16.34 13.72
C THR A 115 -12.40 -15.81 13.31
N CYS A 116 -12.76 -14.60 13.75
CA CYS A 116 -14.00 -13.91 13.43
C CYS A 116 -13.80 -12.39 13.47
N VAL A 117 -14.72 -11.63 12.88
CA VAL A 117 -14.66 -10.16 12.93
C VAL A 117 -14.86 -9.65 14.36
N ARG A 118 -14.10 -8.62 14.74
CA ARG A 118 -14.08 -8.04 16.08
C ARG A 118 -14.15 -6.50 16.05
N PHE A 119 -14.95 -5.94 16.94
CA PHE A 119 -15.15 -4.49 17.10
C PHE A 119 -14.95 -3.99 18.53
N ASP A 120 -14.46 -4.84 19.43
CA ASP A 120 -14.14 -4.40 20.78
C ASP A 120 -12.94 -3.42 20.78
N GLU A 121 -13.04 -2.40 21.63
CA GLU A 121 -12.11 -1.26 21.68
C GLU A 121 -10.67 -1.71 21.92
N ASP A 122 -10.45 -2.65 22.86
CA ASP A 122 -9.12 -3.20 23.14
C ASP A 122 -8.52 -3.90 21.92
N PHE A 123 -9.32 -4.68 21.18
CA PHE A 123 -8.88 -5.35 19.96
C PHE A 123 -8.55 -4.35 18.84
N LEU A 124 -9.44 -3.41 18.57
CA LEU A 124 -9.22 -2.40 17.53
C LEU A 124 -8.04 -1.49 17.88
N SER A 125 -7.85 -1.16 19.16
CA SER A 125 -6.67 -0.39 19.59
C SER A 125 -5.37 -1.18 19.40
N TYR A 126 -5.37 -2.48 19.70
CA TYR A 126 -4.16 -3.31 19.55
C TYR A 126 -3.82 -3.59 18.09
N TYR A 127 -4.83 -3.77 17.24
CA TYR A 127 -4.69 -4.05 15.80
C TYR A 127 -4.99 -2.83 14.91
N HIS A 128 -4.74 -1.63 15.42
CA HIS A 128 -4.70 -0.39 14.65
C HIS A 128 -5.96 -0.10 13.81
N GLY A 129 -7.12 -0.46 14.35
CA GLY A 129 -8.44 -0.27 13.75
C GLY A 129 -8.81 -1.31 12.69
N PHE A 130 -8.05 -2.39 12.55
CA PHE A 130 -8.35 -3.48 11.63
C PHE A 130 -9.28 -4.52 12.29
N PRO A 131 -10.54 -4.66 11.85
CA PRO A 131 -11.55 -5.48 12.54
C PRO A 131 -11.52 -6.97 12.11
N TYR A 132 -10.85 -7.26 11.00
CA TYR A 132 -10.93 -8.56 10.33
C TYR A 132 -9.87 -9.54 10.88
N SER A 133 -10.08 -10.82 10.57
CA SER A 133 -9.02 -11.83 10.74
C SER A 133 -7.84 -11.47 9.84
N VAL A 134 -6.67 -11.32 10.44
CA VAL A 134 -5.36 -11.10 9.81
C VAL A 134 -4.34 -12.01 10.46
N GLY A 135 -3.38 -12.47 9.67
CA GLY A 135 -2.30 -13.28 10.17
C GLY A 135 -1.01 -13.11 9.40
N ILE A 136 0.02 -13.78 9.92
CA ILE A 136 1.30 -13.96 9.26
C ILE A 136 1.51 -15.45 8.96
N ASP A 137 2.11 -15.74 7.82
CA ASP A 137 2.41 -17.10 7.39
C ASP A 137 3.79 -17.52 7.82
N ILE A 138 3.88 -18.74 8.34
CA ILE A 138 5.10 -19.39 8.80
C ILE A 138 5.29 -20.65 7.97
N PHE A 139 6.09 -20.50 6.91
CA PHE A 139 6.51 -21.61 6.06
C PHE A 139 7.65 -22.40 6.71
N VAL A 140 7.77 -23.67 6.29
CA VAL A 140 8.79 -24.59 6.81
C VAL A 140 9.83 -24.89 5.74
N LEU A 141 11.10 -24.76 6.14
CA LEU A 141 12.26 -25.18 5.35
C LEU A 141 12.71 -26.57 5.81
N ASP A 142 12.51 -27.56 4.94
CA ASP A 142 12.90 -28.96 5.19
C ASP A 142 14.16 -29.34 4.41
N TYR A 143 14.95 -30.24 5.00
CA TYR A 143 16.20 -30.73 4.41
C TYR A 143 15.95 -31.68 3.24
N MET A 144 16.80 -31.65 2.22
CA MET A 144 16.65 -32.47 0.99
C MET A 144 17.69 -33.59 0.91
N TYR A 145 17.31 -34.72 0.30
CA TYR A 145 18.28 -35.73 -0.08
C TYR A 145 19.23 -35.19 -1.17
N GLU A 146 20.51 -35.59 -1.09
CA GLU A 146 21.48 -35.34 -2.15
C GLU A 146 21.18 -36.14 -3.43
N ASP A 147 20.60 -37.33 -3.26
CA ASP A 147 20.16 -38.17 -4.38
C ASP A 147 18.82 -37.64 -4.93
N THR A 148 18.88 -37.10 -6.15
CA THR A 148 17.72 -36.49 -6.81
C THR A 148 16.60 -37.48 -7.10
N VAL A 149 16.91 -38.76 -7.35
CA VAL A 149 15.88 -39.79 -7.58
C VAL A 149 15.15 -40.05 -6.26
N LYS A 150 15.91 -40.23 -5.17
CA LYS A 150 15.34 -40.45 -3.84
C LYS A 150 14.52 -39.25 -3.38
N GLU A 151 14.99 -38.03 -3.65
CA GLU A 151 14.27 -36.80 -3.34
C GLU A 151 12.96 -36.68 -4.12
N ASN A 152 12.98 -36.99 -5.42
CA ASN A 152 11.78 -36.99 -6.25
C ASN A 152 10.77 -38.05 -5.78
N GLU A 153 11.23 -39.23 -5.38
CA GLU A 153 10.38 -40.28 -4.79
C GLU A 153 9.77 -39.84 -3.45
N ARG A 154 10.54 -39.16 -2.60
CA ARG A 154 10.07 -38.58 -1.34
C ARG A 154 8.97 -37.55 -1.58
N GLN A 155 9.23 -36.59 -2.47
CA GLN A 155 8.29 -35.53 -2.83
C GLN A 155 7.00 -36.11 -3.42
N ALA A 156 7.09 -37.04 -4.37
CA ALA A 156 5.92 -37.65 -5.00
C ALA A 156 5.07 -38.41 -3.98
N ARG A 157 5.72 -39.10 -3.03
CA ARG A 157 5.06 -39.79 -1.93
C ARG A 157 4.35 -38.82 -0.99
N ALA A 158 5.00 -37.75 -0.56
CA ALA A 158 4.42 -36.72 0.29
C ALA A 158 3.23 -36.03 -0.40
N LYS A 159 3.40 -35.62 -1.67
CA LYS A 159 2.32 -35.04 -2.49
C LYS A 159 1.13 -35.99 -2.64
N MET A 160 1.38 -37.28 -2.83
CA MET A 160 0.30 -38.28 -2.88
C MET A 160 -0.51 -38.31 -1.58
N TYR A 161 0.15 -38.31 -0.41
CA TYR A 161 -0.57 -38.30 0.88
C TYR A 161 -1.40 -37.02 1.04
N MET A 162 -0.83 -35.87 0.70
CA MET A 162 -1.48 -34.57 0.76
C MET A 162 -2.71 -34.51 -0.15
N ASN A 163 -2.59 -34.97 -1.40
CA ASN A 163 -3.71 -35.00 -2.34
C ASN A 163 -4.84 -35.93 -1.88
N VAL A 164 -4.50 -37.09 -1.31
CA VAL A 164 -5.52 -37.97 -0.73
C VAL A 164 -6.19 -37.30 0.48
N ALA A 165 -5.43 -36.63 1.35
CA ALA A 165 -5.98 -35.88 2.48
C ALA A 165 -6.94 -34.78 2.02
N ASN A 166 -6.52 -33.95 1.05
CA ASN A 166 -7.31 -32.85 0.49
C ASN A 166 -8.57 -33.33 -0.23
N SER A 167 -8.57 -34.57 -0.75
CA SER A 167 -9.76 -35.19 -1.35
C SER A 167 -10.79 -35.71 -0.33
N ILE A 168 -10.45 -35.78 0.96
CA ILE A 168 -11.37 -36.23 2.02
C ILE A 168 -12.21 -35.03 2.47
N THR A 169 -13.38 -34.88 1.85
CA THR A 169 -14.48 -34.02 2.32
C THR A 169 -15.65 -34.90 2.79
N ASP A 170 -16.64 -34.34 3.48
CA ASP A 170 -17.81 -35.11 3.96
C ASP A 170 -18.47 -35.91 2.83
N ASP A 171 -18.66 -35.30 1.66
CA ASP A 171 -19.26 -35.95 0.48
C ASP A 171 -18.33 -37.00 -0.17
N VAL A 172 -17.02 -36.74 -0.24
CA VAL A 172 -16.05 -37.56 -0.99
C VAL A 172 -15.43 -38.68 -0.14
N SER A 173 -15.46 -38.57 1.19
CA SER A 173 -14.95 -39.57 2.16
C SER A 173 -15.59 -40.96 1.98
N SER A 174 -16.79 -41.01 1.41
CA SER A 174 -17.55 -42.23 1.16
C SER A 174 -17.15 -42.95 -0.14
N CYS A 175 -16.40 -42.29 -1.02
CA CYS A 175 -16.06 -42.76 -2.36
C CYS A 175 -15.14 -44.00 -2.33
N ALA A 176 -15.45 -44.99 -3.18
CA ALA A 176 -14.70 -46.24 -3.25
C ALA A 176 -13.25 -46.04 -3.71
N SER A 177 -12.97 -45.05 -4.54
CA SER A 177 -11.61 -44.74 -5.02
C SER A 177 -10.72 -44.23 -3.90
N VAL A 178 -11.19 -43.27 -3.09
CA VAL A 178 -10.45 -42.73 -1.92
C VAL A 178 -10.20 -43.82 -0.89
N LYS A 179 -11.20 -44.66 -0.60
CA LYS A 179 -11.04 -45.83 0.29
C LYS A 179 -9.97 -46.82 -0.20
N SER A 180 -9.90 -47.04 -1.52
CA SER A 180 -8.87 -47.89 -2.13
C SER A 180 -7.48 -47.27 -1.97
N LEU A 181 -7.34 -45.96 -2.22
CA LEU A 181 -6.07 -45.24 -2.04
C LEU A 181 -5.58 -45.29 -0.59
N ILE A 182 -6.47 -45.05 0.38
CA ILE A 182 -6.15 -45.15 1.81
C ILE A 182 -5.62 -46.56 2.14
N LYS A 183 -6.27 -47.63 1.64
CA LYS A 183 -5.83 -49.01 1.87
C LYS A 183 -4.48 -49.32 1.21
N SER A 184 -4.23 -48.76 0.03
CA SER A 184 -2.94 -48.86 -0.65
C SER A 184 -1.84 -48.17 0.16
N ILE A 185 -2.11 -46.99 0.73
CA ILE A 185 -1.18 -46.28 1.62
C ILE A 185 -0.92 -47.09 2.89
N GLU A 186 -1.94 -47.64 3.55
CA GLU A 186 -1.77 -48.52 4.72
C GLU A 186 -0.85 -49.70 4.43
N THR A 187 -0.98 -50.29 3.24
CA THR A 187 -0.17 -51.43 2.82
C THR A 187 1.26 -51.01 2.50
N ALA A 188 1.44 -49.94 1.72
CA ALA A 188 2.75 -49.45 1.29
C ALA A 188 3.59 -48.91 2.46
N CYS A 189 2.96 -48.23 3.42
CA CYS A 189 3.63 -47.63 4.57
C CYS A 189 3.69 -48.54 5.79
N ASN A 190 3.04 -49.72 5.73
CA ASN A 190 2.83 -50.60 6.88
C ASN A 190 2.23 -49.86 8.10
N VAL A 191 1.20 -49.04 7.85
CA VAL A 191 0.46 -48.30 8.88
C VAL A 191 -1.00 -48.74 8.90
N LYS A 192 -1.69 -48.49 10.02
CA LYS A 192 -3.14 -48.65 10.14
C LYS A 192 -3.73 -47.33 10.63
N PHE A 193 -4.57 -46.71 9.82
CA PHE A 193 -5.26 -45.49 10.24
C PHE A 193 -6.38 -45.80 11.22
N ASP A 194 -6.44 -45.04 12.30
CA ASP A 194 -7.54 -45.10 13.25
C ASP A 194 -8.78 -44.47 12.59
N ARG A 195 -9.76 -45.31 12.25
CA ARG A 195 -11.01 -44.87 11.61
C ARG A 195 -11.94 -44.12 12.59
N SER A 196 -11.65 -44.10 13.89
CA SER A 196 -12.39 -43.32 14.88
C SER A 196 -11.92 -41.86 15.00
N ARG A 197 -10.80 -41.52 14.35
CA ARG A 197 -10.25 -40.17 14.28
C ARG A 197 -10.20 -39.69 12.83
N SER A 198 -9.97 -38.40 12.63
CA SER A 198 -9.78 -37.83 11.30
C SER A 198 -8.64 -38.54 10.54
N ILE A 199 -9.00 -39.25 9.47
CA ILE A 199 -8.03 -39.90 8.57
C ILE A 199 -7.23 -38.83 7.83
N ARG A 200 -7.88 -37.72 7.48
CA ARG A 200 -7.26 -36.55 6.87
C ARG A 200 -6.06 -36.05 7.67
N LYS A 201 -6.23 -35.79 8.97
CA LYS A 201 -5.13 -35.40 9.87
C LYS A 201 -4.04 -36.46 9.98
N GLN A 202 -4.40 -37.74 9.98
CA GLN A 202 -3.41 -38.83 9.99
C GLN A 202 -2.60 -38.91 8.69
N LEU A 203 -3.18 -38.56 7.54
CA LEU A 203 -2.47 -38.45 6.27
C LEU A 203 -1.54 -37.25 6.26
N TYR A 204 -1.94 -36.08 6.76
CA TYR A 204 -1.03 -34.94 6.89
C TYR A 204 0.18 -35.25 7.79
N ARG A 205 0.00 -36.04 8.86
CA ARG A 205 1.14 -36.56 9.65
C ARG A 205 2.10 -37.45 8.85
N LEU A 206 1.61 -38.16 7.83
CA LEU A 206 2.49 -38.89 6.91
C LEU A 206 3.20 -37.96 5.92
N VAL A 207 2.56 -36.86 5.50
CA VAL A 207 3.23 -35.80 4.72
C VAL A 207 4.40 -35.25 5.52
N ASP A 208 4.15 -34.82 6.76
CA ASP A 208 5.19 -34.31 7.66
C ASP A 208 6.34 -35.29 7.82
N LYS A 209 5.99 -36.54 8.16
CA LYS A 209 6.98 -37.59 8.39
C LYS A 209 7.84 -37.82 7.16
N ALA A 210 7.27 -37.71 5.95
CA ALA A 210 8.03 -37.81 4.71
C ALA A 210 8.96 -36.60 4.54
N MET A 211 8.51 -35.39 4.86
CA MET A 211 9.32 -34.17 4.76
C MET A 211 10.45 -34.12 5.79
N THR A 212 10.28 -34.72 6.97
CA THR A 212 11.29 -34.82 8.03
C THR A 212 12.19 -36.06 7.91
N GLU A 213 12.23 -36.75 6.76
CA GLU A 213 13.08 -37.96 6.59
C GLU A 213 14.59 -37.67 6.53
N VAL A 214 14.97 -36.42 6.30
CA VAL A 214 16.36 -36.01 6.10
C VAL A 214 16.79 -35.14 7.27
N ASP A 215 17.86 -35.57 7.93
CA ASP A 215 18.45 -34.80 9.02
C ASP A 215 19.32 -33.66 8.48
N ARG A 216 19.45 -32.60 9.27
CA ARG A 216 20.31 -31.44 8.96
C ARG A 216 21.74 -31.81 8.57
N ALA A 217 22.27 -32.88 9.18
CA ALA A 217 23.65 -33.35 8.96
C ALA A 217 23.86 -33.96 7.57
N ASP A 218 22.80 -34.51 6.96
CA ASP A 218 22.86 -35.28 5.71
C ASP A 218 22.47 -34.47 4.47
N ALA A 219 22.17 -33.18 4.64
CA ALA A 219 21.71 -32.30 3.56
C ALA A 219 22.62 -31.09 3.34
N SER A 220 22.85 -30.75 2.07
CA SER A 220 23.45 -29.50 1.61
C SER A 220 22.40 -28.48 1.15
N LYS A 221 21.15 -28.91 0.95
CA LYS A 221 20.04 -28.08 0.47
C LYS A 221 18.81 -28.15 1.39
N VAL A 222 18.00 -27.11 1.31
CA VAL A 222 16.68 -27.02 1.92
C VAL A 222 15.65 -26.65 0.86
N CYS A 223 14.41 -27.06 1.07
CA CYS A 223 13.27 -26.66 0.24
C CYS A 223 12.17 -26.03 1.09
N LEU A 224 11.46 -25.07 0.51
CA LEU A 224 10.24 -24.50 1.10
C LEU A 224 9.10 -25.50 0.91
N THR A 225 8.68 -26.18 1.98
CA THR A 225 7.85 -27.39 1.89
C THR A 225 6.56 -27.19 1.12
N ALA A 226 5.82 -26.11 1.37
CA ALA A 226 4.57 -25.81 0.67
C ALA A 226 4.77 -25.70 -0.85
N VAL A 227 5.81 -25.00 -1.28
CA VAL A 227 6.09 -24.76 -2.71
C VAL A 227 6.75 -25.99 -3.36
N TRP A 228 7.61 -26.70 -2.64
CA TRP A 228 8.26 -27.91 -3.12
C TRP A 228 7.25 -29.04 -3.39
N LEU A 229 6.30 -29.24 -2.48
CA LEU A 229 5.25 -30.23 -2.64
C LEU A 229 4.37 -29.92 -3.85
N GLU A 230 4.02 -28.65 -4.08
CA GLU A 230 3.13 -28.31 -5.19
C GLU A 230 3.82 -28.15 -6.54
N HIS A 231 4.93 -27.43 -6.57
CA HIS A 231 5.56 -26.94 -7.80
C HIS A 231 6.93 -27.54 -8.09
N HIS A 232 7.48 -28.34 -7.18
CA HIS A 232 8.79 -28.97 -7.33
C HIS A 232 9.90 -27.92 -7.59
N SER A 233 9.79 -26.78 -6.91
CA SER A 233 10.67 -25.61 -7.03
C SER A 233 10.98 -25.00 -5.64
N CYS A 234 11.67 -23.85 -5.61
CA CYS A 234 12.01 -23.12 -4.38
C CYS A 234 12.83 -23.95 -3.38
N PHE A 235 14.06 -24.25 -3.79
CA PHE A 235 15.08 -24.86 -2.95
C PHE A 235 16.43 -24.19 -3.17
N TRP A 236 17.27 -24.17 -2.14
CA TRP A 236 18.56 -23.50 -2.16
C TRP A 236 19.58 -24.16 -1.23
N GLU A 237 20.83 -23.69 -1.26
CA GLU A 237 21.86 -24.21 -0.37
C GLU A 237 21.53 -23.90 1.09
N LYS A 238 21.56 -24.92 1.95
CA LYS A 238 21.29 -24.83 3.39
C LYS A 238 22.10 -23.72 4.06
N LYS A 239 23.36 -23.53 3.63
CA LYS A 239 24.28 -22.52 4.18
C LYS A 239 23.74 -21.08 4.08
N TYR A 240 22.79 -20.82 3.18
CA TYR A 240 22.15 -19.52 3.04
C TYR A 240 21.26 -19.15 4.22
N CYS A 241 20.85 -20.15 5.03
CA CYS A 241 20.05 -19.96 6.23
C CYS A 241 20.91 -19.83 7.50
N ASP A 242 22.24 -19.98 7.42
CA ASP A 242 23.10 -20.01 8.62
C ASP A 242 23.21 -18.62 9.28
N ARG A 243 23.15 -17.55 8.48
CA ARG A 243 23.36 -16.17 8.90
C ARG A 243 22.16 -15.30 8.57
N VAL A 244 21.79 -14.48 9.53
CA VAL A 244 20.68 -13.53 9.42
C VAL A 244 21.17 -12.11 9.66
N MET A 245 20.43 -11.17 9.09
CA MET A 245 20.56 -9.74 9.38
C MET A 245 19.18 -9.13 9.56
N ARG A 246 19.11 -7.99 10.23
CA ARG A 246 17.88 -7.19 10.27
C ARG A 246 17.98 -6.05 9.25
N VAL A 247 16.92 -5.85 8.49
CA VAL A 247 16.77 -4.74 7.53
C VAL A 247 15.55 -3.90 7.91
N PRO A 248 15.53 -2.60 7.56
CA PRO A 248 14.31 -1.79 7.66
C PRO A 248 13.15 -2.44 6.92
N TYR A 249 11.95 -2.37 7.50
CA TYR A 249 10.71 -2.86 6.91
C TYR A 249 9.54 -2.01 7.42
N GLU A 250 9.06 -1.10 6.57
CA GLU A 250 8.11 -0.03 6.96
C GLU A 250 8.62 0.73 8.20
N CYS A 251 7.88 0.71 9.32
CA CYS A 251 8.23 1.36 10.58
C CYS A 251 8.96 0.44 11.59
N THR A 252 9.34 -0.76 11.17
CA THR A 252 10.04 -1.74 12.01
C THR A 252 11.25 -2.33 11.27
N THR A 253 11.75 -3.48 11.74
CA THR A 253 12.81 -4.23 11.05
C THR A 253 12.41 -5.69 10.89
N LEU A 254 12.85 -6.29 9.80
CA LEU A 254 12.60 -7.69 9.47
C LEU A 254 13.92 -8.48 9.48
N GLN A 255 13.89 -9.69 10.05
CA GLN A 255 15.01 -10.62 9.96
C GLN A 255 15.03 -11.30 8.60
N VAL A 256 16.14 -11.19 7.86
CA VAL A 256 16.32 -11.75 6.52
C VAL A 256 17.63 -12.55 6.44
N PRO A 257 17.75 -13.54 5.55
CA PRO A 257 19.00 -14.27 5.36
C PRO A 257 20.04 -13.33 4.74
N VAL A 258 21.29 -13.41 5.20
CA VAL A 258 22.39 -12.63 4.60
C VAL A 258 22.54 -12.99 3.11
N CYS A 259 22.22 -14.22 2.73
CA CYS A 259 22.21 -14.67 1.34
C CYS A 259 20.92 -14.32 0.57
N TYR A 260 20.19 -13.27 0.96
CA TYR A 260 18.91 -12.89 0.33
C TYR A 260 18.99 -12.82 -1.20
N ASP A 261 20.10 -12.32 -1.76
CA ASP A 261 20.26 -12.14 -3.20
C ASP A 261 20.21 -13.47 -3.96
N ALA A 262 20.84 -14.53 -3.42
CA ALA A 262 20.81 -15.86 -4.00
C ALA A 262 19.41 -16.51 -3.90
N ILE A 263 18.72 -16.28 -2.77
CA ILE A 263 17.36 -16.78 -2.54
C ILE A 263 16.37 -16.07 -3.47
N LEU A 264 16.36 -14.74 -3.52
CA LEU A 264 15.47 -13.98 -4.40
C LEU A 264 15.72 -14.28 -5.88
N LYS A 265 16.97 -14.52 -6.31
CA LYS A 265 17.26 -15.01 -7.67
C LYS A 265 16.70 -16.40 -7.93
N ALA A 266 16.72 -17.30 -6.94
CA ALA A 266 16.16 -18.63 -7.08
C ALA A 266 14.62 -18.60 -7.19
N HIS A 267 13.96 -17.67 -6.48
CA HIS A 267 12.50 -17.49 -6.55
C HIS A 267 12.05 -16.75 -7.81
N TYR A 268 12.70 -15.62 -8.13
CA TYR A 268 12.15 -14.62 -9.07
C TYR A 268 13.09 -14.29 -10.24
N GLY A 269 14.31 -14.81 -10.27
CA GLY A 269 15.30 -14.46 -11.28
C GLY A 269 15.82 -13.02 -11.10
N ASP A 270 15.59 -12.15 -12.08
CA ASP A 270 15.96 -10.73 -11.97
C ASP A 270 14.92 -9.96 -11.14
N TYR A 271 14.97 -10.15 -9.82
CA TYR A 271 13.94 -9.68 -8.89
C TYR A 271 13.88 -8.15 -8.73
N MET A 272 14.94 -7.42 -9.13
CA MET A 272 14.93 -5.96 -9.14
C MET A 272 14.07 -5.40 -10.27
N LYS A 273 13.75 -6.21 -11.28
CA LYS A 273 12.75 -5.85 -12.28
C LYS A 273 11.34 -6.07 -11.70
N VAL A 274 10.58 -4.98 -11.61
CA VAL A 274 9.19 -5.03 -11.17
C VAL A 274 8.35 -5.83 -12.16
N ASN A 275 7.56 -6.76 -11.62
CA ASN A 275 6.51 -7.47 -12.32
C ASN A 275 5.27 -7.50 -11.42
N ARG A 276 4.21 -6.76 -11.81
CA ARG A 276 2.92 -6.76 -11.11
C ARG A 276 2.08 -7.96 -11.54
N SER A 277 2.50 -9.14 -11.13
CA SER A 277 1.74 -10.37 -11.35
C SER A 277 2.02 -11.37 -10.23
N GLY A 278 1.12 -12.35 -10.07
CA GLY A 278 1.22 -13.39 -9.06
C GLY A 278 0.23 -13.23 -7.91
N GLY A 279 0.45 -14.00 -6.85
CA GLY A 279 -0.47 -14.20 -5.73
C GLY A 279 -1.15 -15.57 -5.81
N LEU A 280 -1.33 -16.22 -4.66
CA LEU A 280 -2.03 -17.50 -4.54
C LEU A 280 -3.52 -17.32 -4.15
N HIS A 281 -3.97 -16.08 -3.94
CA HIS A 281 -5.34 -15.72 -3.61
C HIS A 281 -5.75 -14.36 -4.19
N GLU A 282 -7.02 -14.01 -3.97
CA GLU A 282 -7.62 -12.74 -4.36
C GLU A 282 -7.14 -11.59 -3.46
N TYR A 283 -7.01 -10.39 -4.04
CA TYR A 283 -6.60 -9.17 -3.34
C TYR A 283 -7.78 -8.18 -3.23
N PRO A 284 -7.98 -7.53 -2.08
CA PRO A 284 -7.38 -7.87 -0.80
C PRO A 284 -8.07 -9.09 -0.17
N TYR A 285 -7.32 -9.95 0.53
CA TYR A 285 -7.87 -11.20 1.07
C TYR A 285 -9.02 -10.98 2.06
N TYR A 286 -9.03 -9.84 2.77
CA TYR A 286 -10.08 -9.52 3.75
C TYR A 286 -11.40 -9.08 3.11
N LYS A 287 -11.47 -8.88 1.79
CA LYS A 287 -12.67 -8.35 1.11
C LYS A 287 -13.92 -9.17 1.38
N LYS A 288 -13.78 -10.50 1.40
CA LYS A 288 -14.88 -11.44 1.69
C LYS A 288 -15.48 -11.23 3.07
N GLN A 289 -14.66 -10.83 4.05
CA GLN A 289 -15.13 -10.54 5.40
C GLN A 289 -15.95 -9.25 5.43
N GLU A 290 -15.58 -8.22 4.65
CA GLU A 290 -16.35 -6.96 4.56
C GLU A 290 -17.75 -7.19 3.97
N VAL A 291 -17.83 -8.02 2.93
CA VAL A 291 -19.11 -8.37 2.27
C VAL A 291 -20.04 -9.05 3.27
N VAL A 292 -19.55 -10.06 4.00
CA VAL A 292 -20.35 -10.77 5.02
C VAL A 292 -20.86 -9.81 6.09
N LEU A 293 -20.03 -8.87 6.57
CA LEU A 293 -20.47 -7.89 7.56
C LEU A 293 -21.56 -6.95 7.06
N THR A 294 -21.40 -6.49 5.83
CA THR A 294 -22.36 -5.58 5.21
C THR A 294 -23.69 -6.29 4.98
N GLU A 295 -23.66 -7.47 4.37
CA GLU A 295 -24.86 -8.22 3.97
C GLU A 295 -25.60 -8.85 5.16
N GLU A 296 -24.88 -9.41 6.15
CA GLU A 296 -25.50 -10.13 7.27
C GLU A 296 -25.77 -9.24 8.49
N TYR A 297 -24.96 -8.20 8.71
CA TYR A 297 -25.01 -7.39 9.95
C TYR A 297 -25.31 -5.91 9.71
N GLY A 298 -25.47 -5.47 8.46
CA GLY A 298 -25.80 -4.08 8.12
C GLY A 298 -24.70 -3.09 8.52
N TRP A 299 -23.45 -3.56 8.61
CA TRP A 299 -22.30 -2.71 8.90
C TRP A 299 -22.11 -1.66 7.79
N LYS A 300 -21.60 -0.46 8.13
CA LYS A 300 -21.30 0.58 7.13
C LYS A 300 -20.24 0.04 6.18
N SER A 301 -20.61 -0.15 4.92
CA SER A 301 -19.64 -0.46 3.87
C SER A 301 -18.85 0.80 3.51
N TRP A 302 -17.54 0.63 3.37
CA TRP A 302 -16.66 1.65 2.79
C TRP A 302 -16.66 1.61 1.25
N ASP A 303 -17.32 0.60 0.66
CA ASP A 303 -17.66 0.62 -0.75
C ASP A 303 -18.92 1.46 -0.95
N TYR A 304 -18.74 2.63 -1.54
CA TYR A 304 -19.86 3.48 -1.92
C TYR A 304 -20.81 2.75 -2.88
N GLN A 305 -22.10 2.93 -2.66
CA GLN A 305 -23.16 2.31 -3.44
C GLN A 305 -23.71 3.31 -4.45
N TRP A 306 -24.07 2.82 -5.63
CA TRP A 306 -24.62 3.68 -6.66
C TRP A 306 -25.96 4.27 -6.22
N ASP A 307 -26.10 5.59 -6.39
CA ASP A 307 -27.34 6.30 -6.14
C ASP A 307 -27.60 7.36 -7.23
N ILE A 308 -28.63 7.13 -8.03
CA ILE A 308 -29.05 8.06 -9.09
C ILE A 308 -29.59 9.39 -8.53
N ASP A 309 -30.10 9.39 -7.29
CA ASP A 309 -30.53 10.62 -6.63
C ASP A 309 -29.33 11.52 -6.32
N GLU A 310 -28.20 10.95 -5.92
CA GLU A 310 -26.95 11.70 -5.71
C GLU A 310 -26.38 12.23 -7.02
N LEU A 311 -26.40 11.43 -8.10
CA LEU A 311 -25.98 11.88 -9.43
C LEU A 311 -26.79 13.10 -9.93
N THR A 312 -28.10 13.13 -9.63
CA THR A 312 -29.00 14.20 -10.06
C THR A 312 -29.12 15.36 -9.07
N LEU A 313 -28.45 15.28 -7.92
CA LEU A 313 -28.56 16.26 -6.83
C LEU A 313 -28.23 17.69 -7.29
N ALA A 314 -27.15 17.88 -8.04
CA ALA A 314 -26.73 19.18 -8.54
C ALA A 314 -27.81 19.83 -9.42
N SER A 315 -28.43 19.05 -10.33
CA SER A 315 -29.50 19.53 -11.19
C SER A 315 -30.72 19.95 -10.37
N ARG A 316 -31.13 19.12 -9.40
CA ARG A 316 -32.30 19.40 -8.53
C ARG A 316 -32.10 20.67 -7.70
N ILE A 317 -30.91 20.87 -7.12
CA ILE A 317 -30.57 22.09 -6.38
C ILE A 317 -30.64 23.33 -7.29
N ARG A 318 -30.12 23.25 -8.51
CA ARG A 318 -30.16 24.36 -9.48
C ARG A 318 -31.60 24.68 -9.90
N GLU A 319 -32.42 23.67 -10.16
CA GLU A 319 -33.83 23.83 -10.48
C GLU A 319 -34.60 24.51 -9.34
N GLU A 320 -34.36 24.11 -8.10
CA GLU A 320 -34.96 24.74 -6.92
C GLU A 320 -34.52 26.21 -6.77
N LYS A 321 -33.23 26.50 -6.92
CA LYS A 321 -32.69 27.87 -6.92
C LYS A 321 -33.35 28.72 -8.01
N ASN A 322 -33.46 28.19 -9.22
CA ASN A 322 -34.09 28.88 -10.35
C ASN A 322 -35.58 29.14 -10.12
N LEU A 323 -36.30 28.16 -9.57
CA LEU A 323 -37.72 28.29 -9.24
C LEU A 323 -37.93 29.34 -8.14
N ARG A 324 -37.10 29.33 -7.09
CA ARG A 324 -37.13 30.31 -6.01
C ARG A 324 -36.84 31.72 -6.54
N LYS A 325 -35.83 31.88 -7.39
CA LYS A 325 -35.49 33.16 -8.04
C LYS A 325 -36.67 33.67 -8.87
N LYS A 326 -37.30 32.81 -9.68
CA LYS A 326 -38.49 33.15 -10.46
C LYS A 326 -39.65 33.62 -9.57
N LEU A 327 -39.92 32.91 -8.46
CA LEU A 327 -40.99 33.27 -7.52
C LEU A 327 -40.73 34.62 -6.83
N ILE A 328 -39.47 34.91 -6.46
CA ILE A 328 -39.09 36.20 -5.88
C ILE A 328 -39.28 37.31 -6.92
N THR A 329 -38.82 37.13 -8.15
CA THR A 329 -39.01 38.09 -9.25
C THR A 329 -40.49 38.38 -9.52
N GLU A 330 -41.35 37.35 -9.53
CA GLU A 330 -42.80 37.52 -9.69
C GLU A 330 -43.43 38.29 -8.51
N LYS A 331 -42.96 38.07 -7.27
CA LYS A 331 -43.39 38.83 -6.09
C LYS A 331 -42.98 40.30 -6.20
N ILE A 332 -41.74 40.58 -6.60
CA ILE A 332 -41.25 41.95 -6.81
C ILE A 332 -42.13 42.69 -7.81
N HIS A 333 -42.39 42.10 -8.99
CA HIS A 333 -43.25 42.73 -10.00
C HIS A 333 -44.67 43.03 -9.50
N LYS A 334 -45.27 42.12 -8.70
CA LYS A 334 -46.59 42.34 -8.11
C LYS A 334 -46.59 43.51 -7.12
N PHE A 335 -45.58 43.59 -6.25
CA PHE A 335 -45.48 44.68 -5.29
C PHE A 335 -45.18 46.02 -5.98
N GLU A 336 -44.33 46.05 -7.00
CA GLU A 336 -44.07 47.25 -7.79
C GLU A 336 -45.33 47.76 -8.50
N ALA A 337 -46.15 46.87 -9.05
CA ALA A 337 -47.43 47.22 -9.65
C ALA A 337 -48.41 47.79 -8.62
N LEU A 338 -48.48 47.23 -7.41
CA LEU A 338 -49.32 47.73 -6.32
C LEU A 338 -48.91 49.14 -5.89
N ILE A 339 -47.61 49.36 -5.67
CA ILE A 339 -47.07 50.68 -5.32
C ILE A 339 -47.37 51.71 -6.41
N SER A 340 -47.21 51.33 -7.69
CA SER A 340 -47.54 52.21 -8.81
C SER A 340 -49.03 52.57 -8.87
N SER A 341 -49.92 51.70 -8.39
CA SER A 341 -51.37 51.89 -8.44
C SER A 341 -51.94 52.74 -7.29
N ALA A 342 -51.32 52.69 -6.11
CA ALA A 342 -51.75 53.45 -4.93
C ALA A 342 -50.55 53.76 -4.00
N PRO A 343 -49.74 54.79 -4.33
CA PRO A 343 -48.49 55.10 -3.61
C PRO A 343 -48.71 55.44 -2.14
N ASP A 344 -49.80 56.16 -1.83
CA ASP A 344 -50.13 56.61 -0.47
C ASP A 344 -50.52 55.47 0.49
N ILE A 345 -50.81 54.28 -0.05
CA ILE A 345 -51.26 53.10 0.71
C ILE A 345 -50.13 52.06 0.84
N TYR A 346 -49.34 51.87 -0.23
CA TYR A 346 -48.36 50.78 -0.30
C TYR A 346 -46.89 51.24 -0.27
N GLY A 347 -46.63 52.55 -0.14
CA GLY A 347 -45.27 53.11 -0.14
C GLY A 347 -44.33 52.52 0.92
N ASP A 348 -44.86 52.13 2.08
CA ASP A 348 -44.09 51.57 3.20
C ASP A 348 -43.51 50.16 2.92
N ILE A 349 -43.90 49.50 1.82
CA ILE A 349 -43.43 48.16 1.43
C ILE A 349 -42.12 48.25 0.61
N ARG A 350 -41.69 49.44 0.17
CA ARG A 350 -40.46 49.64 -0.62
C ARG A 350 -39.21 48.97 -0.01
N PRO A 351 -38.94 49.09 1.31
CA PRO A 351 -37.77 48.45 1.92
C PRO A 351 -37.80 46.91 1.84
N GLU A 352 -38.99 46.30 1.87
CA GLU A 352 -39.13 44.85 1.71
C GLU A 352 -38.83 44.41 0.26
N ILE A 353 -39.23 45.22 -0.73
CA ILE A 353 -38.87 44.98 -2.14
C ILE A 353 -37.36 45.11 -2.33
N ASP A 354 -36.74 46.13 -1.77
CA ASP A 354 -35.29 46.34 -1.89
C ASP A 354 -34.52 45.17 -1.25
N LYS A 355 -35.01 44.62 -0.13
CA LYS A 355 -34.48 43.39 0.47
C LYS A 355 -34.62 42.18 -0.46
N LEU A 356 -35.79 41.99 -1.09
CA LEU A 356 -36.01 40.90 -2.05
C LEU A 356 -35.15 41.03 -3.32
N LYS A 357 -34.89 42.27 -3.78
CA LYS A 357 -33.99 42.54 -4.90
C LYS A 357 -32.55 42.18 -4.56
N LEU A 358 -32.09 42.55 -3.36
CA LEU A 358 -30.78 42.16 -2.84
C LEU A 358 -30.62 40.63 -2.73
N GLU A 359 -31.70 39.87 -2.51
CA GLU A 359 -31.64 38.39 -2.51
C GLU A 359 -31.43 37.76 -3.89
N ILE A 360 -31.72 38.48 -4.99
CA ILE A 360 -31.60 37.94 -6.37
C ILE A 360 -30.51 38.62 -7.22
N GLU A 361 -30.00 39.77 -6.78
CA GLU A 361 -28.86 40.48 -7.37
C GLU A 361 -27.54 40.01 -6.73
N LYS A 362 -26.62 39.43 -7.51
CA LYS A 362 -25.23 39.23 -7.05
C LYS A 362 -24.53 40.60 -7.07
N PRO A 363 -24.04 41.13 -5.94
CA PRO A 363 -23.50 42.49 -5.86
C PRO A 363 -22.15 42.69 -6.57
N ASN A 364 -21.49 41.61 -7.02
CA ASN A 364 -20.13 41.65 -7.56
C ASN A 364 -20.12 41.41 -9.08
N SER A 365 -19.44 42.28 -9.84
CA SER A 365 -19.32 42.15 -11.30
C SER A 365 -18.25 41.15 -11.74
N ARG A 366 -17.38 40.72 -10.82
CA ARG A 366 -16.26 39.80 -11.05
C ARG A 366 -16.66 38.37 -10.68
N THR A 367 -16.06 37.40 -11.37
CA THR A 367 -16.27 35.97 -11.14
C THR A 367 -15.42 35.51 -9.97
N GLU A 368 -16.01 34.95 -8.91
CA GLU A 368 -15.23 34.36 -7.82
C GLU A 368 -15.01 32.86 -8.06
N VAL A 369 -13.77 32.40 -7.85
CA VAL A 369 -13.35 30.99 -7.92
C VAL A 369 -12.65 30.63 -6.62
N VAL A 370 -12.99 29.46 -6.07
CA VAL A 370 -12.43 28.97 -4.80
C VAL A 370 -11.73 27.64 -5.02
N PHE A 371 -10.55 27.48 -4.44
CA PHE A 371 -9.86 26.20 -4.31
C PHE A 371 -9.88 25.77 -2.84
N LEU A 372 -10.48 24.61 -2.54
CA LEU A 372 -10.49 24.01 -1.20
C LEU A 372 -9.38 22.95 -1.11
N THR A 373 -8.35 23.24 -0.34
CA THR A 373 -7.13 22.41 -0.23
C THR A 373 -6.94 21.88 1.19
N LEU A 374 -6.40 20.68 1.33
CA LEU A 374 -6.18 20.02 2.63
C LEU A 374 -4.83 20.40 3.27
N GLY A 375 -3.84 20.77 2.45
CA GLY A 375 -2.49 21.11 2.89
C GLY A 375 -1.56 21.42 1.70
N PRO A 376 -0.37 22.02 1.94
CA PRO A 376 0.63 22.30 0.91
C PRO A 376 1.08 21.07 0.11
N GLU A 377 1.09 19.89 0.74
CA GLU A 377 1.46 18.61 0.14
C GLU A 377 0.53 18.19 -1.02
N TYR A 378 -0.76 18.52 -0.93
CA TYR A 378 -1.75 18.24 -1.97
C TYR A 378 -1.89 19.40 -2.97
N TRP A 379 -1.37 20.60 -2.64
CA TRP A 379 -1.49 21.81 -3.46
C TRP A 379 -0.93 21.64 -4.88
N LYS A 380 0.08 20.79 -5.05
CA LYS A 380 0.75 20.55 -6.34
C LYS A 380 -0.20 20.21 -7.49
N ASN A 381 -1.33 19.53 -7.23
CA ASN A 381 -2.30 19.17 -8.28
C ASN A 381 -3.25 20.31 -8.63
N PHE A 382 -3.35 21.32 -7.76
CA PHE A 382 -4.12 22.53 -7.99
C PHE A 382 -3.34 23.68 -8.63
N SER A 383 -2.02 23.72 -8.49
CA SER A 383 -1.17 24.82 -8.96
C SER A 383 -1.44 25.17 -10.43
N HIS A 384 -1.51 24.17 -11.30
CA HIS A 384 -1.83 24.32 -12.72
C HIS A 384 -3.17 25.04 -12.96
N PHE A 385 -4.23 24.57 -12.29
CA PHE A 385 -5.56 25.16 -12.43
C PHE A 385 -5.67 26.53 -11.78
N TRP A 386 -4.94 26.76 -10.68
CA TRP A 386 -4.86 28.07 -10.04
C TRP A 386 -4.24 29.10 -10.99
N ASP A 387 -3.14 28.78 -11.66
CA ASP A 387 -2.51 29.65 -12.65
C ASP A 387 -3.48 29.96 -13.81
N MET A 388 -4.20 28.94 -14.30
CA MET A 388 -5.21 29.12 -15.34
C MET A 388 -6.32 30.09 -14.91
N GLU A 389 -6.86 29.94 -13.71
CA GLU A 389 -7.94 30.80 -13.21
C GLU A 389 -7.47 32.21 -12.87
N ASN A 390 -6.29 32.33 -12.26
CA ASN A 390 -5.70 33.60 -11.84
C ASN A 390 -5.26 34.46 -13.03
N SER A 391 -4.99 33.84 -14.20
CA SER A 391 -4.69 34.55 -15.45
C SER A 391 -5.90 35.30 -16.05
N LYS A 392 -7.13 35.05 -15.57
CA LYS A 392 -8.36 35.62 -16.15
C LYS A 392 -8.66 37.02 -15.56
N PRO A 393 -8.80 38.06 -16.40
CA PRO A 393 -8.86 39.45 -15.93
C PRO A 393 -10.07 39.80 -15.06
N ASP A 394 -11.21 39.10 -15.23
CA ASP A 394 -12.46 39.32 -14.50
C ASP A 394 -12.74 38.25 -13.44
N THR A 395 -11.69 37.56 -12.97
CA THR A 395 -11.78 36.49 -11.98
C THR A 395 -11.03 36.86 -10.71
N ASP A 396 -11.65 36.66 -9.55
CA ASP A 396 -11.02 36.69 -8.24
C ASP A 396 -10.86 35.25 -7.75
N VAL A 397 -9.62 34.83 -7.50
CA VAL A 397 -9.29 33.47 -7.08
C VAL A 397 -8.92 33.46 -5.61
N TYR A 398 -9.55 32.58 -4.85
CA TYR A 398 -9.30 32.40 -3.42
C TYR A 398 -8.87 30.95 -3.17
N VAL A 399 -7.82 30.78 -2.37
CA VAL A 399 -7.35 29.47 -1.92
C VAL A 399 -7.64 29.35 -0.45
N ILE A 400 -8.44 28.36 -0.07
CA ILE A 400 -8.96 28.19 1.28
C ILE A 400 -8.49 26.83 1.79
N PRO A 401 -7.51 26.80 2.71
CA PRO A 401 -7.21 25.60 3.47
C PRO A 401 -8.42 25.19 4.30
N ILE A 402 -8.78 23.91 4.26
CA ILE A 402 -9.87 23.33 5.04
C ILE A 402 -9.34 22.25 5.98
N SER A 403 -10.03 22.02 7.09
CA SER A 403 -9.66 20.95 8.01
C SER A 403 -10.08 19.58 7.47
N TYR A 404 -9.20 18.59 7.67
CA TYR A 404 -9.53 17.17 7.55
C TYR A 404 -9.27 16.46 8.88
N PHE A 405 -9.77 15.23 8.99
CA PHE A 405 -9.75 14.46 10.22
C PHE A 405 -9.40 13.01 9.93
N ASP A 406 -8.53 12.43 10.76
CA ASP A 406 -8.33 10.99 10.80
C ASP A 406 -9.59 10.35 11.41
N THR A 407 -10.06 9.25 10.84
CA THR A 407 -11.26 8.57 11.32
C THR A 407 -10.93 7.25 12.02
N ALA A 408 -11.74 6.90 13.01
CA ALA A 408 -11.85 5.53 13.48
C ALA A 408 -12.69 4.70 12.49
N LEU A 409 -12.66 3.38 12.63
CA LEU A 409 -13.40 2.46 11.76
C LEU A 409 -14.93 2.65 11.81
N ASN A 410 -15.49 3.36 12.78
CA ASN A 410 -16.91 3.71 12.80
C ASN A 410 -17.22 5.07 12.13
N GLY A 411 -16.21 5.76 11.61
CA GLY A 411 -16.30 7.09 11.01
C GLY A 411 -16.11 8.25 11.99
N ASP A 412 -15.92 7.99 13.29
CA ASP A 412 -15.71 9.06 14.27
C ASP A 412 -14.35 9.75 14.04
N ALA A 413 -14.34 11.08 14.05
CA ALA A 413 -13.11 11.86 13.96
C ALA A 413 -12.24 11.66 15.22
N THR A 414 -10.97 11.34 15.02
CA THR A 414 -10.00 11.03 16.09
C THR A 414 -8.93 12.10 16.23
N ARG A 415 -8.37 12.57 15.12
CA ARG A 415 -7.36 13.64 15.05
C ARG A 415 -7.80 14.66 14.00
N SER A 416 -7.53 15.94 14.25
CA SER A 416 -7.84 17.03 13.33
C SER A 416 -6.56 17.62 12.77
N HIS A 417 -6.57 17.92 11.48
CA HIS A 417 -5.50 18.53 10.74
C HIS A 417 -6.01 19.83 10.11
N TYR A 418 -5.24 20.91 10.29
CA TYR A 418 -5.54 22.21 9.69
C TYR A 418 -4.23 22.96 9.45
N VAL A 419 -3.81 23.03 8.19
CA VAL A 419 -2.50 23.58 7.80
C VAL A 419 -2.71 24.84 6.96
N THR A 420 -2.24 25.98 7.45
CA THR A 420 -2.28 27.27 6.75
C THR A 420 -0.92 27.83 6.38
N GLU A 421 0.15 27.20 6.86
CA GLU A 421 1.54 27.56 6.58
C GLU A 421 2.10 26.69 5.44
N GLY A 422 3.18 27.12 4.77
CA GLY A 422 3.86 26.33 3.74
C GLY A 422 3.37 26.54 2.30
N TYR A 423 2.29 27.30 2.09
CA TYR A 423 1.85 27.69 0.75
C TYR A 423 2.75 28.78 0.13
N GLU A 424 3.16 28.58 -1.12
CA GLU A 424 3.91 29.59 -1.91
C GLU A 424 3.00 30.65 -2.56
N ILE A 425 1.71 30.64 -2.21
CA ILE A 425 0.66 31.53 -2.73
C ILE A 425 -0.19 32.10 -1.60
N PRO A 426 -0.93 33.20 -1.81
CA PRO A 426 -1.83 33.75 -0.80
C PRO A 426 -2.98 32.79 -0.49
N VAL A 427 -3.19 32.49 0.80
CA VAL A 427 -4.33 31.73 1.30
C VAL A 427 -5.29 32.64 2.07
N THR A 428 -6.58 32.31 2.04
CA THR A 428 -7.67 32.97 2.78
C THR A 428 -8.29 31.97 3.73
N THR A 429 -8.54 32.36 4.98
CA THR A 429 -9.18 31.45 5.94
C THR A 429 -10.66 31.26 5.64
N TYR A 430 -11.25 30.14 6.06
CA TYR A 430 -12.68 29.90 5.84
C TYR A 430 -13.56 30.85 6.70
N GLU A 431 -13.02 31.40 7.79
CA GLU A 431 -13.66 32.45 8.59
C GLU A 431 -13.74 33.79 7.83
N GLU A 432 -12.71 34.12 7.05
CA GLU A 432 -12.66 35.35 6.24
C GLU A 432 -13.48 35.22 4.94
N TYR A 433 -13.67 34.00 4.44
CA TYR A 433 -14.43 33.72 3.23
C TYR A 433 -15.70 32.92 3.52
N ASN A 434 -16.82 33.62 3.69
CA ASN A 434 -18.13 32.97 3.86
C ASN A 434 -18.68 32.46 2.52
N ILE A 435 -18.42 31.19 2.20
CA ILE A 435 -18.87 30.52 0.96
C ILE A 435 -20.38 30.67 0.75
N GLY A 436 -21.18 30.55 1.82
CA GLY A 436 -22.63 30.66 1.77
C GLY A 436 -23.14 32.02 1.29
N GLN A 437 -22.47 33.10 1.69
CA GLN A 437 -22.82 34.47 1.30
C GLN A 437 -22.22 34.87 -0.05
N ARG A 438 -20.99 34.42 -0.34
CA ARG A 438 -20.25 34.85 -1.54
C ARG A 438 -20.67 34.12 -2.80
N GLN A 439 -21.13 32.88 -2.68
CA GLN A 439 -21.67 32.07 -3.79
C GLN A 439 -20.72 32.06 -5.00
N PRO A 440 -19.48 31.54 -4.84
CA PRO A 440 -18.49 31.50 -5.91
C PRO A 440 -19.07 30.81 -7.15
N LYS A 441 -18.60 31.22 -8.34
CA LYS A 441 -19.06 30.59 -9.58
C LYS A 441 -18.54 29.17 -9.69
N ARG A 442 -17.29 28.93 -9.26
CA ARG A 442 -16.62 27.63 -9.29
C ARG A 442 -15.98 27.33 -7.95
N ILE A 443 -16.09 26.07 -7.53
CA ILE A 443 -15.34 25.52 -6.40
C ILE A 443 -14.54 24.32 -6.92
N TYR A 444 -13.23 24.35 -6.71
CA TYR A 444 -12.33 23.22 -6.92
C TYR A 444 -12.15 22.47 -5.61
N ILE A 445 -12.27 21.14 -5.64
CA ILE A 445 -12.06 20.24 -4.49
C ILE A 445 -11.13 19.08 -4.85
N GLN A 446 -10.40 18.57 -3.86
CA GLN A 446 -9.47 17.43 -4.05
C GLN A 446 -9.82 16.18 -3.26
N CYS A 447 -10.50 16.31 -2.12
CA CYS A 447 -10.92 15.18 -1.32
C CYS A 447 -12.16 14.52 -1.97
N PRO A 448 -12.11 13.24 -2.34
CA PRO A 448 -13.24 12.61 -3.00
C PRO A 448 -14.27 12.00 -2.05
N TYR A 449 -13.91 11.85 -0.78
CA TYR A 449 -14.51 10.87 0.10
C TYR A 449 -15.84 11.30 0.73
N ASP A 450 -16.05 12.59 1.00
CA ASP A 450 -17.05 13.03 1.98
C ASP A 450 -16.93 12.22 3.29
N ASP A 451 -17.88 11.34 3.61
CA ASP A 451 -17.86 10.43 4.76
C ASP A 451 -17.53 8.96 4.41
N MET A 452 -17.09 8.69 3.18
CA MET A 452 -16.88 7.36 2.60
C MET A 452 -15.41 6.94 2.55
N ASN A 453 -14.68 7.11 3.66
CA ASN A 453 -13.31 6.59 3.80
C ASN A 453 -13.02 6.18 5.27
N PRO A 454 -12.39 5.01 5.50
CA PRO A 454 -12.12 4.48 6.84
C PRO A 454 -10.87 5.08 7.52
N GLY A 455 -10.12 5.92 6.80
CA GLY A 455 -8.91 6.59 7.28
C GLY A 455 -9.11 8.09 7.50
N MET A 456 -9.95 8.75 6.68
CA MET A 456 -10.14 10.20 6.79
C MET A 456 -11.53 10.72 6.39
N THR A 457 -11.85 11.94 6.82
CA THR A 457 -12.99 12.73 6.34
C THR A 457 -12.67 14.23 6.38
N VAL A 458 -13.46 15.05 5.70
CA VAL A 458 -13.42 16.52 5.83
C VAL A 458 -14.59 16.99 6.70
N HIS A 459 -14.56 18.24 7.15
CA HIS A 459 -15.71 18.79 7.87
C HIS A 459 -16.97 18.74 6.97
N PRO A 460 -18.16 18.32 7.47
CA PRO A 460 -19.36 18.12 6.63
C PRO A 460 -19.83 19.33 5.82
N LEU A 461 -19.46 20.55 6.24
CA LEU A 461 -19.70 21.78 5.45
C LEU A 461 -18.96 21.81 4.10
N PHE A 462 -17.93 20.98 3.95
CA PHE A 462 -17.13 20.84 2.73
C PHE A 462 -17.40 19.52 2.01
N TYR A 463 -18.42 18.75 2.43
CA TYR A 463 -18.86 17.61 1.64
C TYR A 463 -19.32 18.08 0.27
N SER A 464 -18.98 17.31 -0.76
CA SER A 464 -19.26 17.65 -2.14
C SER A 464 -20.76 17.85 -2.38
N SER A 465 -21.63 17.07 -1.73
CA SER A 465 -23.09 17.26 -1.75
C SER A 465 -23.55 18.60 -1.14
N GLU A 466 -22.88 19.08 -0.09
CA GLU A 466 -23.17 20.36 0.57
C GLU A 466 -22.69 21.54 -0.28
N LEU A 467 -21.51 21.43 -0.90
CA LEU A 467 -20.91 22.48 -1.72
C LEU A 467 -21.74 22.85 -2.96
N LEU A 468 -22.52 21.93 -3.50
CA LEU A 468 -23.46 22.17 -4.61
C LEU A 468 -24.46 23.31 -4.31
N LYS A 469 -24.74 23.57 -3.03
CA LYS A 469 -25.62 24.67 -2.61
C LYS A 469 -25.00 26.05 -2.78
N TYR A 470 -23.68 26.14 -2.95
CA TYR A 470 -22.97 27.42 -2.93
C TYR A 470 -22.22 27.75 -4.21
N THR A 471 -22.10 26.80 -5.14
CA THR A 471 -21.43 27.01 -6.43
C THR A 471 -22.38 26.82 -7.62
N ASP A 472 -22.02 27.44 -8.75
CA ASP A 472 -22.67 27.18 -10.03
C ASP A 472 -22.05 25.95 -10.71
N GLU A 473 -20.76 25.68 -10.46
CA GLU A 473 -19.98 24.56 -11.00
C GLU A 473 -19.02 24.00 -9.92
N LEU A 474 -19.10 22.70 -9.66
CA LEU A 474 -18.19 21.97 -8.76
C LEU A 474 -17.18 21.18 -9.58
N ILE A 475 -15.90 21.38 -9.31
CA ILE A 475 -14.79 20.80 -10.08
C ILE A 475 -13.96 19.91 -9.18
N TYR A 476 -13.78 18.66 -9.59
CA TYR A 476 -12.94 17.70 -8.88
C TYR A 476 -11.60 17.51 -9.59
N VAL A 477 -10.51 17.63 -8.82
CA VAL A 477 -9.15 17.29 -9.25
C VAL A 477 -8.55 16.35 -8.21
N PRO A 478 -8.23 15.09 -8.54
CA PRO A 478 -7.66 14.12 -7.60
C PRO A 478 -6.47 14.68 -6.79
N MET A 479 -6.51 14.49 -5.47
CA MET A 479 -5.41 14.93 -4.58
C MET A 479 -4.12 14.11 -4.72
N TYR A 480 -4.22 12.89 -5.25
CA TYR A 480 -3.07 12.01 -5.45
C TYR A 480 -2.58 12.04 -6.90
N ASP A 481 -1.29 11.73 -7.08
CA ASP A 481 -0.66 11.61 -8.40
C ASP A 481 -1.08 10.28 -9.04
N MET A 482 -2.29 10.26 -9.60
CA MET A 482 -2.82 9.08 -10.27
C MET A 482 -2.02 8.80 -11.55
N GLU A 483 -1.54 7.57 -11.68
CA GLU A 483 -0.83 7.10 -12.87
C GLU A 483 -1.64 6.02 -13.61
N ASP A 484 -1.32 5.83 -14.89
CA ASP A 484 -1.86 4.74 -15.69
C ASP A 484 -1.39 3.39 -15.13
N PHE A 485 -2.28 2.40 -15.06
CA PHE A 485 -1.90 1.03 -14.70
C PHE A 485 -2.19 0.04 -15.82
N GLU A 486 -1.51 -1.11 -15.82
CA GLU A 486 -1.72 -2.14 -16.83
C GLU A 486 -3.11 -2.77 -16.68
N PRO A 487 -3.97 -2.84 -17.72
CA PRO A 487 -5.37 -3.21 -17.54
C PRO A 487 -5.52 -4.69 -17.19
N THR A 488 -4.46 -5.49 -17.37
CA THR A 488 -4.38 -6.89 -16.94
C THR A 488 -4.02 -7.04 -15.46
N ASP A 489 -3.65 -5.97 -14.78
CA ASP A 489 -3.36 -5.94 -13.34
C ASP A 489 -4.66 -5.82 -12.55
N GLN A 490 -5.19 -6.99 -12.15
CA GLN A 490 -6.41 -7.08 -11.34
C GLN A 490 -6.28 -6.39 -9.97
N LYS A 491 -5.06 -6.31 -9.40
CA LYS A 491 -4.86 -5.68 -8.10
C LYS A 491 -4.95 -4.16 -8.22
N SER A 492 -4.36 -3.58 -9.26
CA SER A 492 -4.48 -2.13 -9.53
C SER A 492 -5.93 -1.71 -9.80
N ALA A 493 -6.72 -2.58 -10.43
CA ALA A 493 -8.14 -2.35 -10.65
C ALA A 493 -8.94 -2.19 -9.34
N PHE A 494 -8.52 -2.80 -8.23
CA PHE A 494 -9.17 -2.62 -6.93
C PHE A 494 -9.07 -1.16 -6.44
N GLY A 495 -7.85 -0.60 -6.43
CA GLY A 495 -7.62 0.77 -5.99
C GLY A 495 -8.31 1.81 -6.87
N LEU A 496 -8.28 1.62 -8.20
CA LEU A 496 -9.05 2.46 -9.12
C LEU A 496 -10.56 2.37 -8.82
N ASN A 497 -11.09 1.15 -8.69
CA ASN A 497 -12.51 0.97 -8.42
C ASN A 497 -12.95 1.62 -7.10
N PHE A 498 -12.08 1.63 -6.09
CA PHE A 498 -12.37 2.33 -4.85
C PHE A 498 -12.49 3.84 -5.11
N ILE A 499 -11.46 4.48 -5.67
CA ILE A 499 -11.43 5.94 -5.83
C ILE A 499 -12.46 6.46 -6.86
N ALA A 500 -12.69 5.70 -7.94
CA ALA A 500 -13.63 6.07 -9.01
C ALA A 500 -15.10 5.92 -8.60
N LYS A 501 -15.38 5.31 -7.45
CA LYS A 501 -16.74 5.17 -6.91
C LYS A 501 -17.07 6.17 -5.80
N MET A 502 -16.15 7.07 -5.46
CA MET A 502 -16.36 7.98 -4.34
C MET A 502 -17.45 9.04 -4.63
N PRO A 503 -18.12 9.59 -3.60
CA PRO A 503 -19.28 10.48 -3.76
C PRO A 503 -19.04 11.68 -4.69
N VAL A 504 -17.84 12.27 -4.65
CA VAL A 504 -17.52 13.44 -5.47
C VAL A 504 -17.71 13.19 -6.97
N LEU A 505 -17.53 11.96 -7.45
CA LEU A 505 -17.67 11.62 -8.87
C LEU A 505 -19.12 11.79 -9.35
N LEU A 506 -20.10 11.59 -8.46
CA LEU A 506 -21.51 11.80 -8.76
C LEU A 506 -21.87 13.29 -8.70
N HIS A 507 -21.27 14.03 -7.77
CA HIS A 507 -21.61 15.44 -7.50
C HIS A 507 -20.90 16.44 -8.43
N ALA A 508 -19.62 16.24 -8.74
CA ALA A 508 -18.84 17.16 -9.54
C ALA A 508 -19.42 17.32 -10.94
N ASP A 509 -19.46 18.54 -11.46
CA ASP A 509 -19.85 18.81 -12.85
C ASP A 509 -18.71 18.46 -13.81
N THR A 510 -17.49 18.78 -13.38
CA THR A 510 -16.25 18.67 -14.15
C THR A 510 -15.24 17.87 -13.33
N ILE A 511 -14.67 16.83 -13.91
CA ILE A 511 -13.64 15.98 -13.29
C ILE A 511 -12.40 16.03 -14.17
N TYR A 512 -11.25 16.37 -13.61
CA TYR A 512 -9.98 16.35 -14.32
C TYR A 512 -9.16 15.11 -13.98
N VAL A 513 -8.59 14.47 -15.00
CA VAL A 513 -7.61 13.38 -14.87
C VAL A 513 -6.42 13.64 -15.81
N PRO A 514 -5.22 13.17 -15.48
CA PRO A 514 -4.00 13.54 -16.22
C PRO A 514 -3.82 12.91 -17.60
N THR A 515 -4.48 11.79 -17.89
CA THR A 515 -4.23 11.01 -19.11
C THR A 515 -5.54 10.51 -19.72
N GLU A 516 -5.55 10.30 -21.03
CA GLU A 516 -6.71 9.68 -21.71
C GLU A 516 -6.95 8.24 -21.26
N ARG A 517 -5.89 7.49 -20.97
CA ARG A 517 -6.02 6.12 -20.49
C ARG A 517 -6.73 6.07 -19.13
N LEU A 518 -6.35 6.92 -18.19
CA LEU A 518 -7.00 6.99 -16.90
C LEU A 518 -8.46 7.46 -17.04
N LYS A 519 -8.75 8.39 -17.96
CA LYS A 519 -10.12 8.77 -18.31
C LYS A 519 -10.94 7.56 -18.77
N GLU A 520 -10.43 6.78 -19.73
CA GLU A 520 -11.10 5.56 -20.22
C GLU A 520 -11.39 4.57 -19.08
N GLU A 521 -10.48 4.44 -18.13
CA GLU A 521 -10.62 3.57 -16.97
C GLU A 521 -11.66 4.07 -15.96
N TYR A 522 -11.67 5.37 -15.64
CA TYR A 522 -12.71 6.01 -14.82
C TYR A 522 -14.09 5.86 -15.47
N VAL A 523 -14.20 6.17 -16.77
CA VAL A 523 -15.45 6.03 -17.53
C VAL A 523 -15.95 4.58 -17.45
N ARG A 524 -15.09 3.60 -17.68
CA ARG A 524 -15.46 2.18 -17.59
C ARG A 524 -15.96 1.81 -16.19
N ALA A 525 -15.21 2.17 -15.15
CA ALA A 525 -15.56 1.86 -13.77
C ALA A 525 -16.92 2.49 -13.38
N LEU A 526 -17.17 3.72 -13.81
CA LEU A 526 -18.41 4.45 -13.53
C LEU A 526 -19.62 3.94 -14.33
N VAL A 527 -19.42 3.51 -15.58
CA VAL A 527 -20.48 2.84 -16.37
C VAL A 527 -20.86 1.50 -15.76
N GLU A 528 -19.88 0.72 -15.30
CA GLU A 528 -20.13 -0.54 -14.60
C GLU A 528 -20.83 -0.28 -13.26
N PHE A 529 -20.37 0.73 -12.52
CA PHE A 529 -20.93 1.10 -11.23
C PHE A 529 -22.40 1.56 -11.33
N SER A 530 -22.77 2.25 -12.42
CA SER A 530 -24.14 2.74 -12.61
C SER A 530 -25.16 1.68 -12.96
N ASN A 531 -24.72 0.45 -13.25
CA ASN A 531 -25.59 -0.69 -13.57
C ASN A 531 -26.65 -0.36 -14.64
N GLY A 532 -26.29 0.48 -15.62
CA GLY A 532 -27.13 0.86 -16.76
C GLY A 532 -27.82 2.22 -16.69
N ASP A 533 -27.68 2.98 -15.59
CA ASP A 533 -28.26 4.32 -15.46
C ASP A 533 -27.52 5.39 -16.29
N THR A 534 -26.25 5.15 -16.62
CA THR A 534 -25.41 6.03 -17.43
C THR A 534 -24.68 5.24 -18.51
N ASP A 535 -24.15 5.93 -19.51
CA ASP A 535 -23.29 5.36 -20.54
C ASP A 535 -21.95 6.11 -20.67
N GLU A 536 -21.11 5.66 -21.60
CA GLU A 536 -19.82 6.31 -21.87
C GLU A 536 -19.98 7.77 -22.31
N SER A 537 -21.05 8.11 -23.03
CA SER A 537 -21.28 9.48 -23.51
C SER A 537 -21.47 10.44 -22.35
N PHE A 538 -22.28 10.04 -21.36
CA PHE A 538 -22.52 10.82 -20.16
C PHE A 538 -21.22 11.14 -19.41
N TRP A 539 -20.37 10.13 -19.16
CA TRP A 539 -19.13 10.35 -18.42
C TRP A 539 -18.06 11.07 -19.22
N ASN A 540 -18.03 10.89 -20.54
CA ASN A 540 -17.12 11.61 -21.42
C ASN A 540 -17.39 13.12 -21.47
N GLU A 541 -18.62 13.56 -21.17
CA GLU A 541 -18.97 14.98 -21.03
C GLU A 541 -18.49 15.59 -19.71
N LYS A 542 -18.38 14.79 -18.63
CA LYS A 542 -17.97 15.26 -17.29
C LYS A 542 -16.46 15.12 -17.04
N ILE A 543 -15.81 14.11 -17.62
CA ILE A 543 -14.40 13.78 -17.36
C ILE A 543 -13.52 14.35 -18.47
N HIS A 544 -12.57 15.18 -18.10
CA HIS A 544 -11.66 15.89 -18.98
C HIS A 544 -10.21 15.52 -18.70
N VAL A 545 -9.41 15.50 -19.76
CA VAL A 545 -7.97 15.24 -19.66
C VAL A 545 -7.22 16.56 -19.63
N GLU A 546 -6.41 16.74 -18.59
CA GLU A 546 -5.47 17.86 -18.46
C GLU A 546 -4.25 17.36 -17.68
N ASP A 547 -3.04 17.50 -18.23
CA ASP A 547 -1.84 17.02 -17.56
C ASP A 547 -1.34 18.07 -16.56
N TYR A 548 -1.94 18.04 -15.37
CA TYR A 548 -1.61 18.94 -14.26
C TYR A 548 -0.49 18.38 -13.36
N ARG A 549 0.02 17.18 -13.64
CA ARG A 549 1.10 16.57 -12.84
C ARG A 549 2.36 17.39 -13.06
N HIS A 550 2.98 17.85 -11.98
CA HIS A 550 4.30 18.46 -12.07
C HIS A 550 5.33 17.37 -12.40
N ASP A 551 5.84 17.42 -13.61
CA ASP A 551 6.89 16.53 -14.07
C ASP A 551 8.16 16.83 -13.25
N ALA A 552 8.56 15.94 -12.35
CA ALA A 552 9.86 16.04 -11.67
C ALA A 552 11.02 16.10 -12.69
N SER A 553 10.78 15.69 -13.95
CA SER A 553 11.72 15.77 -15.05
C SER A 553 11.88 17.17 -15.68
N ASP A 554 10.95 18.11 -15.43
CA ASP A 554 11.05 19.50 -15.90
C ASP A 554 11.90 20.38 -14.98
N LYS A 555 12.29 19.87 -13.80
CA LYS A 555 13.52 20.29 -13.11
C LYS A 555 14.74 19.58 -13.72
N ASN A 556 14.84 19.54 -15.04
CA ASN A 556 16.15 19.52 -15.67
C ASN A 556 16.79 20.88 -15.39
N ASP A 557 17.26 21.05 -14.16
CA ASP A 557 18.05 22.20 -13.77
C ASP A 557 19.34 22.15 -14.59
N HIS A 558 19.29 22.78 -15.76
CA HIS A 558 20.43 23.01 -16.64
C HIS A 558 21.52 23.86 -15.94
N SER A 559 21.34 24.23 -14.66
CA SER A 559 22.36 24.82 -13.80
C SER A 559 23.29 23.79 -13.13
N LYS A 560 22.93 22.49 -13.04
CA LYS A 560 23.81 21.48 -12.42
C LYS A 560 25.10 21.30 -13.22
N THR A 561 26.23 21.75 -12.66
CA THR A 561 27.54 21.68 -13.31
C THR A 561 28.12 20.26 -13.40
N LYS A 562 27.63 19.32 -12.58
CA LYS A 562 28.04 17.90 -12.54
C LYS A 562 26.83 17.00 -12.27
N LYS A 563 26.82 15.80 -12.86
CA LYS A 563 25.85 14.75 -12.55
C LYS A 563 26.18 14.07 -11.22
N THR A 564 25.17 13.62 -10.49
CA THR A 564 25.30 12.93 -9.20
C THR A 564 25.09 11.43 -9.34
N ILE A 565 26.06 10.64 -8.89
CA ILE A 565 25.95 9.18 -8.82
C ILE A 565 25.85 8.73 -7.36
N LEU A 566 24.85 7.89 -7.07
CA LEU A 566 24.72 7.17 -5.81
C LEU A 566 25.41 5.82 -5.93
N TYR A 567 26.48 5.62 -5.17
CA TYR A 567 27.14 4.34 -4.99
C TYR A 567 26.69 3.71 -3.68
N TYR A 568 25.96 2.59 -3.73
CA TYR A 568 25.47 1.90 -2.52
C TYR A 568 26.23 0.60 -2.25
N THR A 569 26.66 0.41 -1.00
CA THR A 569 27.29 -0.82 -0.54
C THR A 569 26.52 -1.45 0.62
N ASP A 570 26.09 -2.68 0.41
CA ASP A 570 25.36 -3.46 1.41
C ASP A 570 26.31 -4.26 2.31
N VAL A 571 25.89 -4.55 3.55
CA VAL A 571 26.65 -5.38 4.49
C VAL A 571 26.69 -6.85 4.09
N ALA A 572 25.65 -7.36 3.42
CA ALA A 572 25.52 -8.79 3.16
C ALA A 572 26.69 -9.36 2.36
N PRO A 573 27.16 -8.74 1.26
CA PRO A 573 28.34 -9.23 0.57
C PRO A 573 29.60 -9.25 1.42
N ILE A 574 29.81 -8.27 2.30
CA ILE A 574 30.96 -8.22 3.21
C ILE A 574 30.88 -9.38 4.19
N ALA A 575 29.71 -9.64 4.75
CA ALA A 575 29.48 -10.77 5.63
C ALA A 575 29.73 -12.11 4.92
N LEU A 576 29.40 -12.26 3.63
CA LEU A 576 29.56 -13.51 2.88
C LEU A 576 30.99 -13.74 2.36
N ASN A 577 31.59 -12.72 1.76
CA ASN A 577 32.83 -12.83 0.99
C ASN A 577 34.04 -12.21 1.70
N GLY A 578 33.83 -11.56 2.84
CA GLY A 578 34.88 -10.99 3.67
C GLY A 578 35.74 -9.97 2.93
N THR A 579 37.06 -10.13 3.01
CA THR A 579 38.03 -9.20 2.43
C THR A 579 37.86 -9.00 0.93
N LYS A 580 37.39 -10.01 0.17
CA LYS A 580 37.11 -9.86 -1.26
C LYS A 580 36.09 -8.75 -1.54
N SER A 581 35.08 -8.61 -0.69
CA SER A 581 34.11 -7.53 -0.82
C SER A 581 34.69 -6.16 -0.47
N LEU A 582 35.53 -6.09 0.56
CA LEU A 582 36.24 -4.85 0.88
C LEU A 582 37.18 -4.40 -0.25
N ASP A 583 37.88 -5.34 -0.88
CA ASP A 583 38.76 -5.04 -2.03
C ASP A 583 37.97 -4.56 -3.25
N LYS A 584 36.78 -5.12 -3.48
CA LYS A 584 35.87 -4.64 -4.52
C LYS A 584 35.37 -3.23 -4.23
N ILE A 585 35.01 -2.92 -2.98
CA ILE A 585 34.62 -1.56 -2.57
C ILE A 585 35.77 -0.57 -2.86
N ARG A 586 37.01 -0.91 -2.46
CA ARG A 586 38.20 -0.08 -2.77
C ARG A 586 38.40 0.13 -4.27
N SER A 587 38.24 -0.92 -5.06
CA SER A 587 38.34 -0.88 -6.52
C SER A 587 37.28 0.04 -7.14
N SER A 588 36.03 -0.09 -6.71
CA SER A 588 34.92 0.77 -7.13
C SER A 588 35.13 2.24 -6.74
N LEU A 589 35.55 2.51 -5.51
CA LEU A 589 35.85 3.87 -5.05
C LEU A 589 37.02 4.49 -5.82
N SER A 590 38.05 3.71 -6.13
CA SER A 590 39.18 4.18 -6.95
C SER A 590 38.73 4.63 -8.34
N LEU A 591 37.85 3.86 -8.99
CA LEU A 591 37.27 4.22 -10.28
C LEU A 591 36.38 5.47 -10.21
N LEU A 592 35.56 5.58 -9.16
CA LEU A 592 34.70 6.73 -8.93
C LEU A 592 35.51 8.00 -8.66
N LYS A 593 36.65 7.88 -7.96
CA LYS A 593 37.58 8.97 -7.70
C LYS A 593 38.16 9.55 -9.00
N GLU A 594 38.53 8.70 -9.97
CA GLU A 594 38.99 9.15 -11.30
C GLU A 594 37.92 9.96 -12.04
N SER A 595 36.64 9.71 -11.74
CA SER A 595 35.50 10.42 -12.34
C SER A 595 34.95 11.58 -11.49
N SER A 596 35.43 11.78 -10.26
CA SER A 596 34.97 12.83 -9.33
C SER A 596 35.17 14.27 -9.85
N GLY A 597 36.11 14.46 -10.77
CA GLY A 597 36.27 15.72 -11.51
C GLY A 597 35.05 16.08 -12.39
N ARG A 598 34.24 15.09 -12.77
CA ARG A 598 33.05 15.23 -13.65
C ARG A 598 31.74 14.83 -12.99
N LEU A 599 31.79 14.10 -11.87
CA LEU A 599 30.62 13.59 -11.14
C LEU A 599 30.65 14.05 -9.68
N ASN A 600 29.50 14.31 -9.11
CA ASN A 600 29.31 14.31 -7.66
C ASN A 600 29.09 12.86 -7.23
N VAL A 601 29.89 12.35 -6.30
CA VAL A 601 29.78 10.97 -5.83
C VAL A 601 29.23 10.96 -4.42
N ILE A 602 28.12 10.24 -4.22
CA ILE A 602 27.57 9.93 -2.91
C ILE A 602 27.83 8.45 -2.65
N TRP A 603 28.64 8.12 -1.66
CA TRP A 603 28.80 6.75 -1.18
C TRP A 603 27.84 6.53 0.00
N CYS A 604 26.78 5.77 -0.26
CA CYS A 604 25.80 5.35 0.73
C CYS A 604 26.08 3.91 1.17
N VAL A 605 25.90 3.62 2.45
CA VAL A 605 26.15 2.30 3.03
C VAL A 605 24.94 1.84 3.84
N SER A 606 24.75 0.53 3.96
CA SER A 606 23.66 -0.03 4.77
C SER A 606 23.80 0.36 6.25
N GLU A 607 22.75 0.91 6.87
CA GLU A 607 22.73 1.36 8.28
C GLU A 607 23.04 0.23 9.29
N ASN A 608 22.81 -1.03 8.90
CA ASN A 608 23.05 -2.22 9.73
C ASN A 608 24.50 -2.75 9.65
N MET A 609 25.44 -2.03 9.02
CA MET A 609 26.82 -2.49 8.79
C MET A 609 27.51 -2.97 10.08
N LYS A 610 27.42 -2.15 11.14
CA LYS A 610 28.06 -2.44 12.43
C LYS A 610 27.41 -3.62 13.16
N SER A 611 26.07 -3.68 13.17
CA SER A 611 25.34 -4.69 13.95
C SER A 611 25.51 -6.07 13.35
N VAL A 612 25.47 -6.18 12.02
CA VAL A 612 25.60 -7.45 11.29
C VAL A 612 27.04 -7.97 11.38
N LEU A 613 28.05 -7.15 11.07
CA LEU A 613 29.46 -7.61 11.10
C LEU A 613 29.95 -7.93 12.51
N ASN A 614 29.45 -7.26 13.56
CA ASN A 614 29.84 -7.58 14.94
C ASN A 614 28.99 -8.69 15.57
N SER A 615 28.03 -9.25 14.85
CA SER A 615 27.16 -10.31 15.35
C SER A 615 27.92 -11.62 15.59
N LYS A 616 27.36 -12.49 16.45
CA LYS A 616 27.88 -13.84 16.70
C LYS A 616 27.85 -14.73 15.46
N ASP A 617 26.99 -14.41 14.49
CA ASP A 617 26.77 -15.19 13.27
C ASP A 617 27.75 -14.77 12.14
N CYS A 618 28.60 -13.76 12.34
CA CYS A 618 29.66 -13.36 11.40
C CYS A 618 31.07 -13.65 11.97
N PRO A 619 31.62 -14.86 11.74
CA PRO A 619 33.01 -15.17 12.06
C PRO A 619 33.96 -14.16 11.37
N ASP A 620 34.96 -13.67 12.10
CA ASP A 620 35.90 -12.61 11.68
C ASP A 620 35.29 -11.23 11.41
N GLY A 621 33.98 -11.05 11.63
CA GLY A 621 33.27 -9.83 11.27
C GLY A 621 33.74 -8.56 12.00
N LYS A 622 34.26 -8.68 13.24
CA LYS A 622 34.90 -7.55 13.94
C LYS A 622 36.09 -6.98 13.16
N LYS A 623 36.95 -7.85 12.64
CA LYS A 623 38.11 -7.45 11.83
C LYS A 623 37.65 -6.86 10.51
N LEU A 624 36.64 -7.45 9.86
CA LEU A 624 36.07 -6.90 8.64
C LEU A 624 35.48 -5.51 8.85
N TYR A 625 34.84 -5.26 9.99
CA TYR A 625 34.32 -3.96 10.34
C TYR A 625 35.43 -2.93 10.58
N GLU A 626 36.53 -3.32 11.25
CA GLU A 626 37.71 -2.46 11.40
C GLU A 626 38.36 -2.09 10.05
N ASP A 627 38.50 -3.07 9.15
CA ASP A 627 39.02 -2.87 7.80
C ASP A 627 38.09 -1.97 6.97
N TYR A 628 36.77 -2.15 7.09
CA TYR A 628 35.75 -1.27 6.50
C TYR A 628 35.87 0.17 6.99
N LEU A 629 36.00 0.38 8.31
CA LEU A 629 36.19 1.72 8.89
C LEU A 629 37.49 2.39 8.42
N CYS A 630 38.50 1.61 8.01
CA CYS A 630 39.69 2.16 7.36
C CYS A 630 39.36 2.76 5.99
N ILE A 631 38.54 2.08 5.18
CA ILE A 631 38.10 2.56 3.87
C ILE A 631 37.24 3.84 4.02
N CYS A 632 36.33 3.87 4.99
CA CYS A 632 35.51 5.06 5.26
C CYS A 632 36.35 6.27 5.65
N ARG A 633 37.37 6.08 6.49
CA ARG A 633 38.30 7.15 6.87
C ARG A 633 39.10 7.67 5.68
N GLU A 634 39.64 6.76 4.87
CA GLU A 634 40.36 7.12 3.65
C GLU A 634 39.49 7.94 2.69
N PHE A 635 38.25 7.52 2.45
CA PHE A 635 37.31 8.26 1.60
C PHE A 635 37.03 9.67 2.14
N ASN A 636 36.77 9.80 3.44
CA ASN A 636 36.46 11.08 4.07
C ASN A 636 37.67 12.02 4.11
N ASP A 637 38.87 11.50 4.40
CA ASP A 637 40.11 12.29 4.46
C ASP A 637 40.49 12.88 3.09
N GLU A 638 40.16 12.18 2.00
CA GLU A 638 40.44 12.64 0.64
C GLU A 638 39.41 13.64 0.09
N GLY A 639 38.19 13.66 0.63
CA GLY A 639 37.21 14.74 0.41
C GLY A 639 36.69 14.91 -1.03
N TRP A 640 36.71 13.87 -1.86
CA TRP A 640 36.24 13.94 -3.26
C TRP A 640 34.77 13.52 -3.47
N GLY A 641 34.06 13.14 -2.40
CA GLY A 641 32.65 12.76 -2.42
C GLY A 641 31.98 12.87 -1.05
N THR A 642 30.70 12.52 -0.98
CA THR A 642 29.88 12.56 0.24
C THR A 642 29.67 11.14 0.77
N PHE A 643 29.91 10.91 2.05
CA PHE A 643 29.63 9.65 2.74
C PHE A 643 28.35 9.77 3.56
N THR A 644 27.45 8.79 3.48
CA THR A 644 26.20 8.75 4.26
C THR A 644 25.72 7.32 4.50
N GLU A 645 24.83 7.15 5.47
CA GLU A 645 24.12 5.88 5.73
C GLU A 645 22.65 5.95 5.27
N HIS A 646 22.17 7.16 4.94
CA HIS A 646 20.78 7.43 4.58
C HIS A 646 20.68 8.48 3.46
N ILE A 647 19.68 8.32 2.60
CA ILE A 647 19.29 9.29 1.56
C ILE A 647 17.80 9.59 1.74
N SER A 648 17.46 10.88 1.91
CA SER A 648 16.05 11.30 1.98
C SER A 648 15.37 11.25 0.61
N ALA A 649 14.03 11.28 0.59
CA ALA A 649 13.26 11.34 -0.65
C ALA A 649 13.69 12.53 -1.54
N ASP A 650 13.81 13.73 -0.97
CA ASP A 650 14.27 14.93 -1.68
C ASP A 650 15.66 14.75 -2.31
N GLN A 651 16.58 14.08 -1.62
CA GLN A 651 17.93 13.82 -2.14
C GLN A 651 17.92 12.80 -3.29
N LEU A 652 16.97 11.85 -3.31
CA LEU A 652 16.82 10.88 -4.40
C LEU A 652 16.38 11.54 -5.71
N GLU A 653 15.58 12.61 -5.64
CA GLU A 653 15.21 13.39 -6.82
C GLU A 653 16.44 13.95 -7.54
N ASP A 654 17.45 14.36 -6.77
CA ASP A 654 18.68 14.98 -7.27
C ASP A 654 19.75 14.01 -7.80
N ILE A 655 19.59 12.70 -7.59
CA ILE A 655 20.52 11.67 -8.05
C ILE A 655 20.28 11.34 -9.52
N ASP A 656 21.31 11.36 -10.36
CA ASP A 656 21.20 11.08 -11.80
C ASP A 656 21.38 9.61 -12.16
N ALA A 657 22.10 8.83 -11.33
CA ALA A 657 22.38 7.42 -11.60
C ALA A 657 22.70 6.65 -10.32
N TYR A 658 22.48 5.32 -10.36
CA TYR A 658 22.80 4.39 -9.29
C TYR A 658 23.83 3.35 -9.73
N ALA A 659 24.76 3.02 -8.83
CA ALA A 659 25.58 1.83 -8.93
C ALA A 659 25.70 1.15 -7.55
N GLY A 660 25.64 -0.17 -7.46
CA GLY A 660 25.84 -0.81 -6.15
C GLY A 660 25.16 -2.15 -6.00
N ASN A 661 24.94 -2.54 -4.74
CA ASN A 661 24.15 -3.71 -4.38
C ASN A 661 22.64 -3.46 -4.57
N PRO A 662 21.80 -4.50 -4.60
CA PRO A 662 20.34 -4.36 -4.53
C PRO A 662 19.91 -3.55 -3.29
N SER A 663 19.00 -2.59 -3.46
CA SER A 663 18.47 -1.75 -2.38
C SER A 663 17.16 -1.07 -2.77
N PRO A 664 16.41 -0.49 -1.81
CA PRO A 664 15.26 0.35 -2.11
C PRO A 664 15.59 1.57 -2.98
N TYR A 665 16.79 2.14 -2.83
CA TYR A 665 17.24 3.26 -3.64
C TYR A 665 17.40 2.88 -5.12
N ALA A 666 17.94 1.68 -5.40
CA ALA A 666 18.06 1.18 -6.77
C ALA A 666 16.69 1.05 -7.44
N HIS A 667 15.72 0.56 -6.68
CA HIS A 667 14.35 0.36 -7.12
C HIS A 667 13.65 1.69 -7.42
N ILE A 668 13.66 2.63 -6.47
CA ILE A 668 13.07 3.98 -6.64
C ILE A 668 13.67 4.69 -7.87
N LEU A 669 14.99 4.68 -8.02
CA LEU A 669 15.64 5.33 -9.16
C LEU A 669 15.29 4.63 -10.49
N SER A 670 15.15 3.30 -10.50
CA SER A 670 14.69 2.56 -11.69
C SER A 670 13.23 2.88 -12.03
N TYR A 671 12.37 3.05 -11.04
CA TYR A 671 10.96 3.44 -11.23
C TYR A 671 10.88 4.79 -11.96
N HIS A 672 11.65 5.78 -11.50
CA HIS A 672 11.80 7.09 -12.13
C HIS A 672 12.68 7.10 -13.41
N LYS A 673 12.88 5.93 -14.04
CA LYS A 673 13.61 5.75 -15.31
C LYS A 673 15.06 6.25 -15.30
N LYS A 674 15.68 6.38 -14.12
CA LYS A 674 17.09 6.73 -14.00
C LYS A 674 17.98 5.50 -14.24
N PRO A 675 19.21 5.65 -14.78
CA PRO A 675 20.11 4.52 -14.98
C PRO A 675 20.52 3.85 -13.68
N VAL A 676 20.31 2.52 -13.60
CA VAL A 676 20.66 1.69 -12.43
C VAL A 676 21.59 0.57 -12.85
N MET A 677 22.72 0.43 -12.16
CA MET A 677 23.68 -0.65 -12.33
C MET A 677 23.80 -1.46 -11.04
N ILE A 678 23.20 -2.65 -11.02
CA ILE A 678 23.44 -3.63 -9.96
C ILE A 678 24.79 -4.32 -10.25
N LEU A 679 25.73 -4.18 -9.32
CA LEU A 679 27.06 -4.76 -9.45
C LEU A 679 26.99 -6.29 -9.31
N LYS A 680 27.59 -6.98 -10.28
CA LYS A 680 27.72 -8.45 -10.25
C LYS A 680 28.62 -8.92 -9.10
N GLU A 681 28.49 -10.20 -8.81
CA GLU A 681 29.21 -10.90 -7.73
C GLU A 681 30.73 -10.74 -7.80
N TYR A 682 31.35 -11.00 -6.66
CA TYR A 682 32.73 -10.70 -6.31
C TYR A 682 33.71 -11.77 -6.83
N ASP A 683 33.58 -12.14 -8.11
CA ASP A 683 34.43 -13.11 -8.82
C ASP A 683 35.80 -12.54 -9.20
#